data_AF-A0AB39NC52-F1
#
_entry.id   AF-A0AB39NC52-F1
#
_cell.length_a   1.000
_cell.length_b   1.000
_cell.length_c   1.000
_cell.angle_alpha   90.00
_cell.angle_beta   90.00
_cell.angle_gamma   90.00
#
_symmetry.space_group_name_H-M   'P 1'
#
loop_
_entity.id
_entity.type
_entity.pdbx_description
1 polymer ?
#
loop_
_entity_poly.entity_id
_entity_poly.type
_entity_poly.pdbx_seq_one_letter_code
_entity_poly.pdbx_strand_id
1 'polypeptide(L)'
;MSGSGEQPEVADPLGEALAAAVRRTGARSGGVYLLDPAETSMGLLALCGLPVDAFAPWWRMSFAVRGPAQDAVRHEQLVWVSSLEALARSYPRAAATIPYQVAFAVVPLKQIRHCRGALLLIWAPDRSPRLSRRERGRIAVSARRIARVLDAETSPPVIPDRPRFVHPHREEPRPQSELAAADLVERLPLGTLALDLGGRITYVNTAAAHLLGRPAKQLLGTQPWQSLPWLDNIAYMDAYRTAMSSREHLALTVLRPPDQWLDLRLHTDDSGTSILITPDQSSKPLGTQPASPASTPPTSRIHLLMALTAALTEAVGVQDVVDLIADQILPAFGAHGMIMSAADAGRIQIIGHRGYDPSLIEQFDGLPTDADLTPAGRALATGAPLFFANRGELARLYPRAPQISDKHAWAFLPLLSSGRPIGCLLLAYNRPHTFTAAERSILTPLAGLIAQALDRARLYDAKHNLAHALQQTLLPHALPTVAGLEVAARYLPASQGVNIGGDFYDLIRLTNTTAAAVIGDVQGHDMTAAALMGQVRMAVHSHATAGAAPDQVLTRTDRDLADLHASRFVSCLYAHIDLARHQVTLASAGHPPPLLRHPDNRAHPVDVHPGPPLGLGFGTPTYPLTTLPLGPETLLALYTDGLVEDPGTDITQTIADLARHLSETSDLPLHQLVDSLVRHTHRTNHHTDDIALLLLQPNRLADT
;
A
#
# COMPACT_ATOMS: atom_id res chain seq x y z
N MET A 1 -25.79 2.55 -61.15
CA MET A 1 -25.25 3.70 -60.40
C MET A 1 -25.75 3.59 -58.98
N SER A 2 -24.89 3.13 -58.07
CA SER A 2 -25.16 3.09 -56.63
C SER A 2 -23.87 3.54 -55.97
N GLY A 3 -23.85 4.80 -55.53
CA GLY A 3 -22.66 5.47 -55.00
C GLY A 3 -22.19 4.85 -53.69
N SER A 4 -20.90 4.58 -53.62
CA SER A 4 -20.14 4.38 -52.40
C SER A 4 -20.16 5.68 -51.59
N GLY A 5 -20.93 5.70 -50.51
CA GLY A 5 -20.82 6.74 -49.49
C GLY A 5 -19.53 6.54 -48.70
N GLU A 6 -18.45 7.22 -49.11
CA GLU A 6 -17.34 7.54 -48.23
C GLU A 6 -17.90 8.36 -47.05
N GLN A 7 -17.91 7.78 -45.86
CA GLN A 7 -18.08 8.54 -44.63
C GLN A 7 -16.88 9.48 -44.51
N PRO A 8 -17.08 10.77 -44.17
CA PRO A 8 -15.98 11.71 -44.03
C PRO A 8 -15.06 11.27 -42.88
N GLU A 9 -13.76 11.17 -43.17
CA GLU A 9 -12.68 10.96 -42.20
C GLU A 9 -12.80 12.02 -41.10
N VAL A 10 -13.25 11.65 -39.91
CA VAL A 10 -13.27 12.54 -38.75
C VAL A 10 -11.82 12.83 -38.41
N ALA A 11 -11.40 14.08 -38.57
CA ALA A 11 -10.04 14.51 -38.23
C ALA A 11 -9.71 14.13 -36.77
N ASP A 12 -8.66 13.34 -36.55
CA ASP A 12 -8.15 12.95 -35.23
C ASP A 12 -6.84 13.69 -34.93
N PRO A 13 -6.89 14.98 -34.55
CA PRO A 13 -5.70 15.79 -34.32
C PRO A 13 -4.86 15.27 -33.14
N LEU A 14 -5.48 14.60 -32.17
CA LEU A 14 -4.79 14.01 -31.03
C LEU A 14 -4.02 12.75 -31.45
N GLY A 15 -4.66 11.87 -32.22
CA GLY A 15 -4.01 10.69 -32.79
C GLY A 15 -2.84 11.05 -33.69
N GLU A 16 -3.01 12.01 -34.59
CA GLU A 16 -1.91 12.49 -35.44
C GLU A 16 -0.74 13.06 -34.63
N ALA A 17 -1.04 13.86 -33.60
CA ALA A 17 -0.03 14.44 -32.72
C ALA A 17 0.72 13.36 -31.94
N LEU A 18 0.01 12.34 -31.43
CA LEU A 18 0.59 11.21 -30.71
C LEU A 18 1.45 10.34 -31.63
N ALA A 19 0.96 9.98 -32.82
CA ALA A 19 1.73 9.22 -33.80
C ALA A 19 2.99 9.98 -34.24
N ALA A 20 2.89 11.30 -34.43
CA ALA A 20 4.05 12.14 -34.72
C ALA A 20 5.03 12.23 -33.54
N ALA A 21 4.54 12.23 -32.29
CA ALA A 21 5.38 12.20 -31.09
C ALA A 21 6.19 10.91 -31.00
N VAL A 22 5.56 9.76 -31.24
CA VAL A 22 6.20 8.44 -31.29
C VAL A 22 7.30 8.43 -32.35
N ARG A 23 6.99 8.85 -33.59
CA ARG A 23 7.98 8.93 -34.70
C ARG A 23 9.15 9.86 -34.41
N ARG A 24 8.89 11.09 -33.97
CA ARG A 24 9.95 12.12 -33.76
C ARG A 24 10.90 11.77 -32.63
N THR A 25 10.41 11.07 -31.62
CA THR A 25 11.22 10.66 -30.46
C THR A 25 11.89 9.31 -30.68
N GLY A 26 11.57 8.60 -31.77
CA GLY A 26 12.02 7.24 -32.03
C GLY A 26 11.50 6.25 -31.01
N ALA A 27 10.42 6.59 -30.31
CA ALA A 27 9.70 5.67 -29.43
C ALA A 27 9.02 4.61 -30.29
N ARG A 28 8.84 3.42 -29.73
CA ARG A 28 8.08 2.33 -30.34
C ARG A 28 6.58 2.55 -30.16
N SER A 29 6.22 3.06 -29.00
CA SER A 29 4.83 3.36 -28.65
C SER A 29 4.74 4.56 -27.74
N GLY A 30 3.53 5.07 -27.58
CA GLY A 30 3.26 6.18 -26.70
C GLY A 30 1.79 6.27 -26.33
N GLY A 31 1.52 6.92 -25.21
CA GLY A 31 0.17 7.10 -24.70
C GLY A 31 0.00 8.45 -24.01
N VAL A 32 -1.24 8.89 -23.88
CA VAL A 32 -1.59 10.16 -23.22
C VAL A 32 -2.45 9.85 -22.00
N TYR A 33 -1.96 10.22 -20.82
CA TYR A 33 -2.72 10.15 -19.58
C TYR A 33 -3.31 11.50 -19.20
N LEU A 34 -4.52 11.48 -18.65
CA LEU A 34 -5.15 12.63 -18.02
C LEU A 34 -5.45 12.30 -16.55
N LEU A 35 -5.31 13.31 -15.69
CA LEU A 35 -5.78 13.30 -14.32
C LEU A 35 -7.26 13.66 -14.33
N ASP A 36 -8.06 12.82 -13.67
CA ASP A 36 -9.48 13.06 -13.46
C ASP A 36 -9.72 14.37 -12.69
N PRO A 37 -10.82 15.12 -12.91
CA PRO A 37 -11.07 16.40 -12.24
C PRO A 37 -11.15 16.31 -10.70
N ALA A 38 -11.50 15.15 -10.14
CA ALA A 38 -11.48 14.93 -8.70
C ALA A 38 -10.07 14.65 -8.14
N GLU A 39 -9.04 14.63 -9.00
CA GLU A 39 -7.64 14.29 -8.71
C GLU A 39 -7.44 12.93 -8.01
N THR A 40 -8.40 12.01 -8.16
CA THR A 40 -8.36 10.68 -7.52
C THR A 40 -7.67 9.62 -8.37
N SER A 41 -7.75 9.75 -9.70
CA SER A 41 -7.25 8.76 -10.63
C SER A 41 -6.69 9.37 -11.91
N MET A 42 -5.72 8.70 -12.53
CA MET A 42 -5.25 9.00 -13.87
C MET A 42 -5.77 7.95 -14.85
N GLY A 43 -6.23 8.38 -16.01
CA GLY A 43 -6.75 7.51 -17.06
C GLY A 43 -6.05 7.70 -18.41
N LEU A 44 -5.88 6.61 -19.14
CA LEU A 44 -5.26 6.56 -20.47
C LEU A 44 -6.28 6.96 -21.54
N LEU A 45 -6.06 8.11 -22.17
CA LEU A 45 -6.94 8.67 -23.19
C LEU A 45 -6.74 8.02 -24.57
N ALA A 46 -5.48 7.89 -24.98
CA ALA A 46 -5.11 7.33 -26.28
C ALA A 46 -3.77 6.58 -26.21
N LEU A 47 -3.62 5.56 -27.04
CA LEU A 47 -2.44 4.72 -27.16
C LEU A 47 -2.07 4.52 -28.64
N CYS A 48 -0.78 4.64 -28.96
CA CYS A 48 -0.22 4.45 -30.29
C CYS A 48 0.88 3.38 -30.24
N GLY A 49 0.86 2.44 -31.19
CA GLY A 49 1.94 1.46 -31.40
C GLY A 49 1.93 0.21 -30.50
N LEU A 50 0.92 0.04 -29.63
CA LEU A 50 0.70 -1.19 -28.86
C LEU A 50 -0.80 -1.53 -28.76
N PRO A 51 -1.19 -2.82 -28.78
CA PRO A 51 -2.58 -3.22 -28.58
C PRO A 51 -3.14 -2.67 -27.27
N VAL A 52 -4.32 -2.05 -27.32
CA VAL A 52 -4.95 -1.40 -26.16
C VAL A 52 -5.15 -2.38 -24.99
N ASP A 53 -5.52 -3.63 -25.31
CA ASP A 53 -5.80 -4.68 -24.32
C ASP A 53 -4.54 -5.17 -23.59
N ALA A 54 -3.35 -5.02 -24.18
CA ALA A 54 -2.09 -5.32 -23.50
C ALA A 54 -1.77 -4.30 -22.39
N PHE A 55 -2.43 -3.14 -22.40
CA PHE A 55 -2.27 -2.07 -21.42
C PHE A 55 -3.42 -2.00 -20.40
N ALA A 56 -4.36 -2.95 -20.43
CA ALA A 56 -5.59 -2.94 -19.63
C ALA A 56 -5.40 -2.68 -18.12
N PRO A 57 -4.42 -3.30 -17.44
CA PRO A 57 -4.19 -3.05 -16.01
C PRO A 57 -3.82 -1.60 -15.68
N TRP A 58 -3.34 -0.83 -16.66
CA TRP A 58 -2.91 0.56 -16.48
C TRP A 58 -3.80 1.58 -17.18
N TRP A 59 -4.97 1.18 -17.70
CA TRP A 59 -5.91 2.14 -18.29
C TRP A 59 -6.38 3.16 -17.28
N ARG A 60 -6.55 2.76 -16.02
CA ARG A 60 -6.82 3.65 -14.90
C ARG A 60 -5.94 3.27 -13.72
N MET A 61 -5.35 4.28 -13.09
CA MET A 61 -4.48 4.12 -11.94
C MET A 61 -4.85 5.15 -10.87
N SER A 62 -4.77 4.75 -9.59
CA SER A 62 -4.95 5.69 -8.49
C SER A 62 -3.85 6.77 -8.53
N PHE A 63 -4.24 8.02 -8.31
CA PHE A 63 -3.29 9.13 -8.21
C PHE A 63 -2.68 9.28 -6.81
N ALA A 64 -3.27 8.63 -5.80
CA ALA A 64 -2.77 8.62 -4.43
C ALA A 64 -1.45 7.83 -4.31
N VAL A 65 -1.31 6.76 -5.09
CA VAL A 65 -0.13 5.88 -5.08
C VAL A 65 1.03 6.51 -5.84
N ARG A 66 2.26 6.39 -5.31
CA ARG A 66 3.47 6.84 -6.00
C ARG A 66 3.73 5.99 -7.24
N GLY A 67 3.89 6.65 -8.38
CA GLY A 67 4.24 6.01 -9.65
C GLY A 67 4.84 7.01 -10.65
N PRO A 68 5.48 6.53 -11.73
CA PRO A 68 6.22 7.39 -12.65
C PRO A 68 5.36 8.47 -13.31
N ALA A 69 4.11 8.14 -13.66
CA ALA A 69 3.18 9.09 -14.27
C ALA A 69 2.62 10.09 -13.25
N GLN A 70 2.31 9.60 -12.05
CA GLN A 70 1.85 10.41 -10.93
C GLN A 70 2.92 11.44 -10.53
N ASP A 71 4.16 11.02 -10.38
CA ASP A 71 5.28 11.89 -10.01
C ASP A 71 5.61 12.92 -11.09
N ALA A 72 5.53 12.52 -12.37
CA ALA A 72 5.75 13.44 -13.48
C ALA A 72 4.72 14.58 -13.47
N VAL A 73 3.45 14.28 -13.16
CA VAL A 73 2.36 15.27 -13.04
C VAL A 73 2.47 16.06 -11.72
N ARG A 74 2.76 15.40 -10.60
CA ARG A 74 2.82 16.00 -9.26
C ARG A 74 3.96 17.01 -9.12
N HIS A 75 5.14 16.68 -9.63
CA HIS A 75 6.34 17.52 -9.55
C HIS A 75 6.61 18.32 -10.82
N GLU A 76 5.77 18.15 -11.85
CA GLU A 76 5.93 18.74 -13.18
C GLU A 76 7.32 18.56 -13.82
N GLN A 77 7.89 17.36 -13.69
CA GLN A 77 9.20 17.01 -14.24
C GLN A 77 9.15 15.77 -15.13
N LEU A 78 10.09 15.72 -16.08
CA LEU A 78 10.32 14.53 -16.91
C LEU A 78 10.87 13.40 -16.03
N VAL A 79 10.15 12.28 -15.99
CA VAL A 79 10.62 11.04 -15.39
C VAL A 79 11.20 10.15 -16.50
N TRP A 80 12.47 9.75 -16.36
CA TRP A 80 13.14 8.84 -17.29
C TRP A 80 13.50 7.55 -16.57
N VAL A 81 13.06 6.43 -17.15
CA VAL A 81 13.34 5.09 -16.65
C VAL A 81 14.02 4.33 -17.77
N SER A 82 15.32 4.06 -17.63
CA SER A 82 16.12 3.39 -18.64
C SER A 82 16.01 1.88 -18.62
N SER A 83 15.58 1.30 -17.50
CA SER A 83 15.54 -0.15 -17.28
C SER A 83 14.56 -0.49 -16.15
N LEU A 84 14.19 -1.79 -16.07
CA LEU A 84 13.40 -2.32 -14.96
C LEU A 84 14.11 -2.15 -13.60
N GLU A 85 15.45 -2.18 -13.56
CA GLU A 85 16.22 -1.93 -12.34
C GLU A 85 16.06 -0.47 -11.86
N ALA A 86 16.20 0.49 -12.78
CA ALA A 86 15.97 1.91 -12.48
C ALA A 86 14.53 2.14 -12.02
N LEU A 87 13.57 1.41 -12.61
CA LEU A 87 12.18 1.45 -12.18
C LEU A 87 11.99 0.88 -10.77
N ALA A 88 12.52 -0.30 -10.49
CA ALA A 88 12.41 -0.96 -9.19
C ALA A 88 13.05 -0.12 -8.08
N ARG A 89 14.13 0.60 -8.38
CA ARG A 89 14.82 1.47 -7.42
C ARG A 89 14.00 2.71 -7.03
N SER A 90 13.29 3.30 -7.99
CA SER A 90 12.56 4.56 -7.76
C SER A 90 11.06 4.37 -7.54
N TYR A 91 10.50 3.28 -8.06
CA TYR A 91 9.07 2.95 -8.06
C TYR A 91 8.84 1.43 -7.91
N PRO A 92 9.11 0.83 -6.73
CA PRO A 92 9.04 -0.62 -6.52
C PRO A 92 7.66 -1.23 -6.86
N ARG A 93 6.57 -0.58 -6.42
CA ARG A 93 5.20 -1.01 -6.69
C ARG A 93 4.87 -1.01 -8.19
N ALA A 94 5.33 0.01 -8.91
CA ALA A 94 5.13 0.07 -10.37
C ALA A 94 5.93 -1.03 -11.08
N ALA A 95 7.17 -1.28 -10.63
CA ALA A 95 8.02 -2.34 -11.18
C ALA A 95 7.44 -3.74 -11.00
N ALA A 96 6.73 -4.01 -9.90
CA ALA A 96 6.06 -5.29 -9.67
C ALA A 96 4.91 -5.56 -10.66
N THR A 97 4.26 -4.52 -11.16
CA THR A 97 3.13 -4.65 -12.08
C THR A 97 3.55 -4.79 -13.54
N ILE A 98 4.70 -4.23 -13.95
CA ILE A 98 5.14 -4.11 -15.35
C ILE A 98 5.96 -5.35 -15.76
N PRO A 99 5.42 -6.27 -16.59
CA PRO A 99 5.99 -7.59 -16.80
C PRO A 99 7.05 -7.64 -17.92
N TYR A 100 7.51 -6.49 -18.43
CA TYR A 100 8.39 -6.41 -19.61
C TYR A 100 9.61 -5.50 -19.38
N GLN A 101 10.73 -5.84 -20.03
CA GLN A 101 11.93 -4.99 -20.05
C GLN A 101 11.72 -3.84 -21.04
N VAL A 102 11.33 -2.66 -20.55
CA VAL A 102 11.11 -1.46 -21.38
C VAL A 102 11.82 -0.25 -20.80
N ALA A 103 12.32 0.62 -21.67
CA ALA A 103 12.75 1.97 -21.29
C ALA A 103 11.62 2.93 -21.61
N PHE A 104 11.28 3.87 -20.72
CA PHE A 104 10.22 4.82 -20.97
C PHE A 104 10.48 6.19 -20.36
N ALA A 105 9.82 7.18 -20.94
CA ALA A 105 9.81 8.56 -20.47
C ALA A 105 8.37 8.97 -20.21
N VAL A 106 8.13 9.59 -19.05
CA VAL A 106 6.87 10.26 -18.76
C VAL A 106 7.12 11.75 -18.61
N VAL A 107 6.46 12.55 -19.44
CA VAL A 107 6.63 14.00 -19.46
C VAL A 107 5.29 14.67 -19.18
N PRO A 108 5.21 15.61 -18.23
CA PRO A 108 3.97 16.31 -17.94
C PRO A 108 3.55 17.18 -19.13
N LEU A 109 2.24 17.21 -19.38
CA LEU A 109 1.62 18.13 -20.30
C LEU A 109 1.36 19.44 -19.56
N LYS A 110 2.19 20.45 -19.83
CA LYS A 110 2.10 21.77 -19.19
C LYS A 110 1.16 22.69 -19.97
N GLN A 111 0.55 23.66 -19.27
CA GLN A 111 -0.23 24.75 -19.85
C GLN A 111 -1.52 24.30 -20.57
N ILE A 112 -2.27 23.36 -19.99
CA ILE A 112 -3.63 23.02 -20.43
C ILE A 112 -4.62 23.68 -19.44
N ARG A 113 -5.62 24.42 -19.93
CA ARG A 113 -6.51 25.24 -19.09
C ARG A 113 -7.42 24.43 -18.16
N HIS A 114 -7.77 23.21 -18.55
CA HIS A 114 -8.86 22.45 -17.89
C HIS A 114 -8.46 21.04 -17.43
N CYS A 115 -7.24 20.57 -17.70
CA CYS A 115 -6.80 19.21 -17.36
C CYS A 115 -5.30 19.15 -17.06
N ARG A 116 -4.90 18.25 -16.16
CA ARG A 116 -3.49 17.86 -15.95
C ARG A 116 -3.25 16.48 -16.55
N GLY A 117 -2.06 16.22 -17.06
CA GLY A 117 -1.79 14.95 -17.73
C GLY A 117 -0.33 14.74 -18.07
N ALA A 118 -0.02 13.60 -18.68
CA ALA A 118 1.32 13.24 -19.08
C ALA A 118 1.35 12.49 -20.41
N LEU A 119 2.41 12.71 -21.18
CA LEU A 119 2.76 11.89 -22.34
C LEU A 119 3.72 10.78 -21.89
N LEU A 120 3.32 9.53 -22.13
CA LEU A 120 4.14 8.34 -22.00
C LEU A 120 4.76 8.00 -23.37
N LEU A 121 6.06 7.74 -23.39
CA LEU A 121 6.79 7.24 -24.56
C LEU A 121 7.60 6.01 -24.16
N ILE A 122 7.54 4.95 -24.95
CA ILE A 122 8.15 3.64 -24.63
C ILE A 122 9.12 3.24 -25.74
N TRP A 123 10.28 2.75 -25.36
CA TRP A 123 11.35 2.25 -26.22
C TRP A 123 11.71 0.81 -25.88
N ALA A 124 12.50 0.20 -26.78
CA ALA A 124 13.20 -1.06 -26.53
C ALA A 124 14.02 -1.04 -25.24
N PRO A 125 14.32 -2.21 -24.64
CA PRO A 125 15.36 -2.33 -23.62
C PRO A 125 16.74 -1.87 -24.14
N ASP A 126 17.70 -1.69 -23.23
CA ASP A 126 19.11 -1.33 -23.50
C ASP A 126 19.40 0.09 -23.99
N ARG A 127 18.62 1.07 -23.50
CA ARG A 127 18.95 2.49 -23.68
C ARG A 127 19.90 3.02 -22.62
N SER A 128 20.66 4.05 -23.00
CA SER A 128 21.55 4.77 -22.07
C SER A 128 20.81 5.22 -20.80
N PRO A 129 21.44 5.14 -19.61
CA PRO A 129 20.84 5.56 -18.33
C PRO A 129 20.43 7.05 -18.29
N ARG A 130 20.99 7.88 -19.17
CA ARG A 130 20.71 9.31 -19.27
C ARG A 130 20.27 9.70 -20.67
N LEU A 131 19.17 10.44 -20.77
CA LEU A 131 18.74 11.08 -22.02
C LEU A 131 19.67 12.22 -22.41
N SER A 132 20.05 12.27 -23.68
CA SER A 132 20.79 13.39 -24.26
C SER A 132 19.96 14.68 -24.27
N ARG A 133 20.62 15.84 -24.35
CA ARG A 133 19.93 17.15 -24.45
C ARG A 133 19.01 17.22 -25.68
N ARG A 134 19.41 16.59 -26.79
CA ARG A 134 18.61 16.51 -28.03
C ARG A 134 17.35 15.66 -27.83
N GLU A 135 17.46 14.50 -27.19
CA GLU A 135 16.30 13.64 -26.92
C GLU A 135 15.31 14.30 -25.97
N ARG A 136 15.78 14.89 -24.86
CA ARG A 136 14.91 15.66 -23.96
C ARG A 136 14.20 16.80 -24.68
N GLY A 137 14.88 17.49 -25.60
CA GLY A 137 14.28 18.52 -26.43
C GLY A 137 13.15 17.99 -27.32
N ARG A 138 13.36 16.85 -27.99
CA ARG A 138 12.33 16.21 -28.84
C ARG A 138 11.11 15.74 -28.04
N ILE A 139 11.33 15.18 -26.85
CA ILE A 139 10.25 14.76 -25.93
C ILE A 139 9.44 15.98 -25.47
N ALA A 140 10.11 17.04 -25.01
CA ALA A 140 9.45 18.27 -24.56
C ALA A 140 8.65 18.97 -25.67
N VAL A 141 9.19 19.04 -26.89
CA VAL A 141 8.47 19.60 -28.05
C VAL A 141 7.23 18.78 -28.39
N SER A 142 7.31 17.46 -28.29
CA SER A 142 6.19 16.55 -28.55
C SER A 142 5.09 16.71 -27.49
N ALA A 143 5.46 16.79 -26.22
CA ALA A 143 4.53 17.08 -25.11
C ALA A 143 3.78 18.41 -25.31
N ARG A 144 4.49 19.49 -25.67
CA ARG A 144 3.87 20.80 -25.94
C ARG A 144 2.90 20.78 -27.13
N ARG A 145 3.11 19.90 -28.11
CA ARG A 145 2.22 19.77 -29.27
C ARG A 145 0.93 19.05 -28.87
N ILE A 146 1.04 17.98 -28.08
CA ILE A 146 -0.14 17.28 -27.53
C ILE A 146 -0.93 18.20 -26.61
N ALA A 147 -0.27 18.94 -25.72
CA ALA A 147 -0.93 19.91 -24.85
C ALA A 147 -1.71 20.98 -25.64
N ARG A 148 -1.15 21.50 -26.74
CA ARG A 148 -1.85 22.47 -27.61
C ARG A 148 -3.08 21.89 -28.31
N VAL A 149 -3.06 20.61 -28.67
CA VAL A 149 -4.23 19.96 -29.26
C VAL A 149 -5.33 19.80 -28.22
N LEU A 150 -4.98 19.39 -27.00
CA LEU A 150 -5.94 19.26 -25.90
C LEU A 150 -6.51 20.61 -25.43
N ASP A 151 -5.71 21.68 -25.45
CA ASP A 151 -6.16 23.03 -25.06
C ASP A 151 -7.00 23.73 -26.15
N ALA A 152 -6.99 23.22 -27.37
CA ALA A 152 -7.80 23.73 -28.48
C ALA A 152 -9.23 23.17 -28.47
N GLU A 153 -9.52 22.12 -27.70
CA GLU A 153 -10.87 21.59 -27.53
C GLU A 153 -11.69 22.48 -26.57
N THR A 154 -12.95 22.74 -26.94
CA THR A 154 -13.87 23.63 -26.20
C THR A 154 -14.48 22.98 -24.95
N SER A 155 -14.35 21.66 -24.78
CA SER A 155 -14.84 20.91 -23.62
C SER A 155 -13.70 20.10 -23.01
N PRO A 156 -13.69 19.88 -21.69
CA PRO A 156 -12.66 19.08 -21.06
C PRO A 156 -12.71 17.64 -21.60
N PRO A 157 -11.57 17.06 -22.02
CA PRO A 157 -11.51 15.69 -22.51
C PRO A 157 -11.96 14.71 -21.43
N VAL A 158 -12.94 13.88 -21.77
CA VAL A 158 -13.45 12.81 -20.89
C VAL A 158 -12.57 11.57 -21.02
N ILE A 159 -12.17 11.00 -19.89
CA ILE A 159 -11.41 9.74 -19.84
C ILE A 159 -12.34 8.61 -20.29
N PRO A 160 -12.07 7.93 -21.42
CA PRO A 160 -12.94 6.86 -21.90
C PRO A 160 -12.78 5.59 -21.05
N ASP A 161 -13.77 4.70 -21.08
CA ASP A 161 -13.67 3.38 -20.43
C ASP A 161 -12.70 2.44 -21.16
N ARG A 162 -12.51 2.65 -22.47
CA ARG A 162 -11.49 1.99 -23.29
C ARG A 162 -10.66 3.06 -24.02
N PRO A 163 -9.32 3.04 -23.89
CA PRO A 163 -8.46 4.02 -24.57
C PRO A 163 -8.61 3.97 -26.09
N ARG A 164 -8.49 5.13 -26.73
CA ARG A 164 -8.50 5.21 -28.20
C ARG A 164 -7.20 4.63 -28.76
N PHE A 165 -7.31 3.76 -29.76
CA PHE A 165 -6.14 3.24 -30.47
C PHE A 165 -5.82 4.13 -31.68
N VAL A 166 -4.56 4.52 -31.80
CA VAL A 166 -4.06 5.36 -32.90
C VAL A 166 -3.18 4.52 -33.81
N HIS A 167 -3.57 4.42 -35.08
CA HIS A 167 -2.78 3.74 -36.10
C HIS A 167 -1.57 4.61 -36.50
N PRO A 168 -0.34 4.07 -36.52
CA PRO A 168 0.76 4.76 -37.16
C PRO A 168 0.51 4.83 -38.67
N HIS A 169 0.40 6.04 -39.24
CA HIS A 169 0.24 6.22 -40.70
C HIS A 169 1.29 5.43 -41.50
N ARG A 170 0.81 4.71 -42.51
CA ARG A 170 1.60 3.94 -43.48
C ARG A 170 1.92 4.82 -44.70
N GLU A 171 3.10 4.68 -45.28
CA GLU A 171 3.28 4.99 -46.72
C GLU A 171 2.61 3.85 -47.51
N GLU A 172 1.70 4.18 -48.42
CA GLU A 172 1.05 3.19 -49.29
C GLU A 172 2.05 2.66 -50.33
N PRO A 173 2.32 1.35 -50.39
CA PRO A 173 3.06 0.74 -51.49
C PRO A 173 2.19 0.69 -52.76
N ARG A 174 2.84 0.61 -53.93
CA ARG A 174 2.15 0.56 -55.24
C ARG A 174 1.35 -0.76 -55.39
N PRO A 175 0.08 -0.74 -55.86
CA PRO A 175 -0.83 -1.89 -55.88
C PRO A 175 -0.37 -3.10 -56.73
N GLN A 176 0.53 -2.91 -57.71
CA GLN A 176 1.10 -4.02 -58.49
C GLN A 176 2.10 -4.88 -57.71
N SER A 177 2.80 -4.33 -56.72
CA SER A 177 3.78 -5.07 -55.92
C SER A 177 3.13 -5.96 -54.85
N GLU A 178 1.92 -5.62 -54.40
CA GLU A 178 1.19 -6.37 -53.37
C GLU A 178 0.64 -7.70 -53.90
N LEU A 179 0.01 -7.68 -55.09
CA LEU A 179 -0.47 -8.89 -55.75
C LEU A 179 0.67 -9.84 -56.11
N ALA A 180 1.81 -9.31 -56.57
CA ALA A 180 3.00 -10.11 -56.88
C ALA A 180 3.64 -10.73 -55.63
N ALA A 181 3.65 -10.02 -54.50
CA ALA A 181 4.13 -10.54 -53.22
C ALA A 181 3.18 -11.60 -52.63
N ALA A 182 1.87 -11.38 -52.73
CA ALA A 182 0.86 -12.37 -52.33
C ALA A 182 0.99 -13.65 -53.17
N ASP A 183 1.11 -13.53 -54.50
CA ASP A 183 1.31 -14.67 -55.40
C ASP A 183 2.63 -15.43 -55.12
N LEU A 184 3.69 -14.72 -54.71
CA LEU A 184 4.95 -15.33 -54.31
C LEU A 184 4.78 -16.20 -53.06
N VAL A 185 4.14 -15.64 -52.03
CA VAL A 185 3.94 -16.32 -50.74
C VAL A 185 2.93 -17.47 -50.86
N GLU A 186 1.94 -17.35 -51.75
CA GLU A 186 0.98 -18.41 -52.06
C GLU A 186 1.64 -19.65 -52.69
N ARG A 187 2.74 -19.47 -53.42
CA ARG A 187 3.51 -20.56 -54.04
C ARG A 187 4.46 -21.26 -53.08
N LEU A 188 4.70 -20.71 -51.89
CA LEU A 188 5.60 -21.32 -50.91
C LEU A 188 4.92 -22.56 -50.26
N PRO A 189 5.64 -23.67 -50.05
CA PRO A 189 5.10 -24.88 -49.43
C PRO A 189 4.96 -24.76 -47.91
N LEU A 190 4.92 -23.54 -47.37
CA LEU A 190 4.89 -23.23 -45.95
C LEU A 190 3.61 -22.47 -45.62
N GLY A 191 3.00 -22.72 -44.46
CA GLY A 191 1.89 -21.90 -44.01
C GLY A 191 2.39 -20.51 -43.64
N THR A 192 1.77 -19.47 -44.17
CA THR A 192 2.06 -18.09 -43.81
C THR A 192 0.80 -17.35 -43.44
N LEU A 193 0.87 -16.59 -42.35
CA LEU A 193 -0.21 -15.79 -41.83
C LEU A 193 0.33 -14.43 -41.39
N ALA A 194 -0.37 -13.34 -41.69
CA ALA A 194 0.01 -12.00 -41.26
C ALA A 194 -1.07 -11.41 -40.33
N LEU A 195 -0.61 -10.70 -39.29
CA LEU A 195 -1.43 -9.96 -38.35
C LEU A 195 -1.14 -8.46 -38.47
N ASP A 196 -2.17 -7.63 -38.38
CA ASP A 196 -2.00 -6.20 -38.16
C ASP A 196 -1.57 -5.88 -36.71
N LEU A 197 -1.29 -4.60 -36.43
CA LEU A 197 -0.95 -4.11 -35.09
C LEU A 197 -2.09 -4.27 -34.06
N GLY A 198 -3.32 -4.54 -34.52
CA GLY A 198 -4.47 -4.88 -33.68
C GLY A 198 -4.63 -6.38 -33.43
N GLY A 199 -3.71 -7.21 -33.95
CA GLY A 199 -3.71 -8.67 -33.84
C GLY A 199 -4.73 -9.35 -34.74
N ARG A 200 -5.28 -8.68 -35.76
CA ARG A 200 -6.24 -9.28 -36.72
C ARG A 200 -5.52 -9.86 -37.92
N ILE A 201 -6.01 -10.99 -38.40
CA ILE A 201 -5.45 -11.69 -39.56
C ILE A 201 -5.75 -10.90 -40.83
N THR A 202 -4.71 -10.36 -41.46
CA THR A 202 -4.80 -9.57 -42.69
C THR A 202 -4.48 -10.39 -43.94
N TYR A 203 -3.69 -11.45 -43.78
CA TYR A 203 -3.35 -12.37 -44.86
C TYR A 203 -3.20 -13.79 -44.33
N VAL A 204 -3.62 -14.77 -45.12
CA VAL A 204 -3.42 -16.20 -44.85
C VAL A 204 -3.35 -16.93 -46.19
N ASN A 205 -2.27 -17.67 -46.42
CA ASN A 205 -2.12 -18.46 -47.65
C ASN A 205 -2.86 -19.81 -47.55
N THR A 206 -3.03 -20.51 -48.69
CA THR A 206 -3.74 -21.80 -48.73
C THR A 206 -3.08 -22.85 -47.83
N ALA A 207 -1.75 -22.87 -47.75
CA ALA A 207 -1.02 -23.80 -46.90
C ALA A 207 -1.30 -23.57 -45.40
N ALA A 208 -1.35 -22.32 -44.94
CA ALA A 208 -1.72 -21.98 -43.56
C ALA A 208 -3.17 -22.33 -43.26
N ALA A 209 -4.10 -22.01 -44.17
CA ALA A 209 -5.51 -22.38 -43.99
C ALA A 209 -5.70 -23.90 -43.84
N HIS A 210 -4.95 -24.70 -44.63
CA HIS A 210 -4.96 -26.16 -44.52
C HIS A 210 -4.35 -26.65 -43.20
N LEU A 211 -3.17 -26.14 -42.80
CA LEU A 211 -2.50 -26.52 -41.56
C LEU A 211 -3.29 -26.14 -40.30
N LEU A 212 -3.96 -24.98 -40.31
CA LEU A 212 -4.82 -24.52 -39.23
C LEU A 212 -6.20 -25.21 -39.23
N GLY A 213 -6.57 -25.85 -40.33
CA GLY A 213 -7.82 -26.59 -40.48
C GLY A 213 -9.05 -25.72 -40.60
N ARG A 214 -8.90 -24.48 -41.10
CA ARG A 214 -10.01 -23.55 -41.33
C ARG A 214 -9.81 -22.79 -42.64
N PRO A 215 -10.88 -22.56 -43.41
CA PRO A 215 -10.79 -21.83 -44.67
C PRO A 215 -10.39 -20.37 -44.42
N ALA A 216 -9.57 -19.80 -45.32
CA ALA A 216 -9.06 -18.44 -45.23
C ALA A 216 -10.16 -17.39 -44.94
N LYS A 217 -11.34 -17.54 -45.57
CA LYS A 217 -12.50 -16.65 -45.39
C LYS A 217 -13.02 -16.56 -43.94
N GLN A 218 -12.76 -17.56 -43.12
CA GLN A 218 -13.16 -17.58 -41.70
C GLN A 218 -12.05 -17.06 -40.77
N LEU A 219 -10.83 -16.90 -41.27
CA LEU A 219 -9.68 -16.42 -40.53
C LEU A 219 -9.47 -14.92 -40.74
N LEU A 220 -9.59 -14.46 -41.99
CA LEU A 220 -9.38 -13.06 -42.36
C LEU A 220 -10.28 -12.09 -41.56
N GLY A 221 -9.69 -11.02 -41.05
CA GLY A 221 -10.35 -9.98 -40.24
C GLY A 221 -10.60 -10.34 -38.77
N THR A 222 -10.38 -11.60 -38.38
CA THR A 222 -10.54 -12.08 -37.00
C THR A 222 -9.21 -12.10 -36.25
N GLN A 223 -9.26 -12.11 -34.92
CA GLN A 223 -8.07 -12.44 -34.13
C GLN A 223 -7.85 -13.97 -34.10
N PRO A 224 -6.60 -14.47 -34.08
CA PRO A 224 -6.32 -15.90 -34.12
C PRO A 224 -7.09 -16.73 -33.10
N TRP A 225 -7.19 -16.28 -31.84
CA TRP A 225 -7.93 -16.99 -30.78
C TRP A 225 -9.45 -16.97 -30.96
N GLN A 226 -10.01 -16.02 -31.71
CA GLN A 226 -11.45 -15.99 -32.02
C GLN A 226 -11.83 -17.05 -33.05
N SER A 227 -11.00 -17.23 -34.07
CA SER A 227 -11.24 -18.20 -35.14
C SER A 227 -10.59 -19.56 -34.87
N LEU A 228 -9.61 -19.64 -33.97
CA LEU A 228 -8.94 -20.86 -33.55
C LEU A 228 -8.95 -20.97 -32.01
N PRO A 229 -10.02 -21.51 -31.40
CA PRO A 229 -10.17 -21.56 -29.94
C PRO A 229 -9.06 -22.33 -29.21
N TRP A 230 -8.38 -23.25 -29.89
CA TRP A 230 -7.24 -24.00 -29.33
C TRP A 230 -5.96 -23.15 -29.20
N LEU A 231 -5.93 -21.95 -29.77
CA LEU A 231 -4.89 -20.93 -29.52
C LEU A 231 -5.24 -19.98 -28.37
N ASP A 232 -6.44 -20.07 -27.78
CA ASP A 232 -6.88 -19.23 -26.66
C ASP A 232 -6.29 -19.73 -25.32
N ASN A 233 -4.96 -19.66 -25.22
CA ASN A 233 -4.19 -20.02 -24.03
C ASN A 233 -3.26 -18.87 -23.64
N ILE A 234 -3.20 -18.61 -22.33
CA ILE A 234 -2.33 -17.59 -21.72
C ILE A 234 -0.87 -17.74 -22.17
N ALA A 235 -0.35 -18.97 -22.29
CA ALA A 235 1.02 -19.21 -22.74
C ALA A 235 1.29 -18.70 -24.17
N TYR A 236 0.30 -18.80 -25.07
CA TYR A 236 0.43 -18.31 -26.45
C TYR A 236 0.24 -16.81 -26.54
N MET A 237 -0.66 -16.25 -25.73
CA MET A 237 -0.83 -14.80 -25.64
C MET A 237 0.43 -14.12 -25.08
N ASP A 238 1.06 -14.69 -24.06
CA ASP A 238 2.29 -14.14 -23.47
C ASP A 238 3.50 -14.31 -24.40
N ALA A 239 3.57 -15.41 -25.14
CA ALA A 239 4.53 -15.61 -26.22
C ALA A 239 4.37 -14.52 -27.31
N TYR A 240 3.14 -14.32 -27.81
CA TYR A 240 2.83 -13.27 -28.79
C TYR A 240 3.19 -11.87 -28.28
N ARG A 241 2.83 -11.55 -27.03
CA ARG A 241 3.18 -10.26 -26.38
C ARG A 241 4.68 -10.08 -26.22
N THR A 242 5.40 -11.14 -25.87
CA THR A 242 6.85 -11.12 -25.76
C THR A 242 7.49 -10.80 -27.11
N ALA A 243 7.07 -11.48 -28.18
CA ALA A 243 7.54 -11.23 -29.55
C ALA A 243 7.28 -9.77 -30.01
N MET A 244 6.13 -9.19 -29.65
CA MET A 244 5.83 -7.77 -29.90
C MET A 244 6.81 -6.83 -29.19
N SER A 245 7.15 -7.14 -27.94
CA SER A 245 7.97 -6.28 -27.10
C SER A 245 9.47 -6.36 -27.40
N SER A 246 9.99 -7.55 -27.74
CA SER A 246 11.43 -7.78 -27.92
C SER A 246 11.92 -7.63 -29.36
N ARG A 247 11.05 -7.85 -30.37
CA ARG A 247 11.42 -8.11 -31.79
C ARG A 247 12.38 -9.30 -31.97
N GLU A 248 12.50 -10.20 -31.00
CA GLU A 248 13.22 -11.47 -31.20
C GLU A 248 12.36 -12.45 -32.01
N HIS A 249 13.01 -13.25 -32.85
CA HIS A 249 12.36 -14.34 -33.57
C HIS A 249 11.87 -15.38 -32.56
N LEU A 250 10.55 -15.51 -32.41
CA LEU A 250 9.96 -16.46 -31.46
C LEU A 250 9.43 -17.68 -32.20
N ALA A 251 9.89 -18.88 -31.79
CA ALA A 251 9.35 -20.15 -32.26
C ALA A 251 8.52 -20.81 -31.14
N LEU A 252 7.32 -21.29 -31.48
CA LEU A 252 6.41 -21.93 -30.55
C LEU A 252 5.74 -23.15 -31.18
N THR A 253 5.72 -24.26 -30.45
CA THR A 253 5.07 -25.49 -30.89
C THR A 253 3.66 -25.55 -30.31
N VAL A 254 2.65 -25.71 -31.16
CA VAL A 254 1.24 -25.83 -30.77
C VAL A 254 0.66 -27.14 -31.23
N LEU A 255 -0.26 -27.68 -30.43
CA LEU A 255 -1.05 -28.84 -30.81
C LEU A 255 -2.39 -28.38 -31.38
N ARG A 256 -2.61 -28.62 -32.67
CA ARG A 256 -3.93 -28.54 -33.30
C ARG A 256 -4.67 -29.86 -33.00
N PRO A 257 -5.82 -29.83 -32.31
CA PRO A 257 -6.61 -31.03 -32.06
C PRO A 257 -7.10 -31.71 -33.36
N PRO A 258 -7.20 -33.05 -33.42
CA PRO A 258 -6.94 -33.97 -32.31
C PRO A 258 -5.46 -34.23 -32.02
N ASP A 259 -4.55 -34.32 -33.01
CA ASP A 259 -3.15 -34.77 -32.78
C ASP A 259 -2.11 -34.17 -33.74
N GLN A 260 -2.30 -32.95 -34.26
CA GLN A 260 -1.37 -32.35 -35.23
C GLN A 260 -0.50 -31.26 -34.60
N TRP A 261 0.80 -31.52 -34.46
CA TRP A 261 1.77 -30.53 -33.99
C TRP A 261 2.19 -29.56 -35.10
N LEU A 262 2.23 -28.28 -34.78
CA LEU A 262 2.63 -27.19 -35.67
C LEU A 262 3.73 -26.37 -34.99
N ASP A 263 4.79 -26.03 -35.72
CA ASP A 263 5.78 -25.02 -35.33
C ASP A 263 5.37 -23.66 -35.92
N LEU A 264 5.20 -22.66 -35.05
CA LEU A 264 4.84 -21.29 -35.41
C LEU A 264 6.03 -20.38 -35.14
N ARG A 265 6.52 -19.71 -36.17
CA ARG A 265 7.62 -18.74 -36.05
C ARG A 265 7.14 -17.33 -36.32
N LEU A 266 7.20 -16.49 -35.29
CA LEU A 266 6.69 -15.13 -35.29
C LEU A 266 7.82 -14.15 -35.58
N HIS A 267 7.55 -13.26 -36.53
CA HIS A 267 8.44 -12.18 -36.98
C HIS A 267 7.66 -10.88 -36.87
N THR A 268 8.14 -9.97 -36.02
CA THR A 268 7.42 -8.73 -35.71
C THR A 268 8.21 -7.50 -36.08
N ASP A 269 7.53 -6.54 -36.69
CA ASP A 269 8.04 -5.18 -36.88
C ASP A 269 6.95 -4.12 -36.63
N ASP A 270 7.22 -2.88 -37.03
CA ASP A 270 6.33 -1.74 -36.85
C ASP A 270 5.08 -1.78 -37.76
N SER A 271 4.97 -2.78 -38.63
CA SER A 271 3.87 -2.96 -39.59
C SER A 271 2.92 -4.11 -39.24
N GLY A 272 3.33 -5.03 -38.36
CA GLY A 272 2.52 -6.16 -37.94
C GLY A 272 3.33 -7.39 -37.54
N THR A 273 2.69 -8.55 -37.53
CA THR A 273 3.32 -9.85 -37.24
C THR A 273 3.21 -10.77 -38.44
N SER A 274 4.31 -11.29 -38.94
CA SER A 274 4.33 -12.42 -39.87
C SER A 274 4.56 -13.73 -39.12
N ILE A 275 3.73 -14.72 -39.39
CA ILE A 275 3.76 -16.04 -38.75
C ILE A 275 4.01 -17.09 -39.82
N LEU A 276 5.11 -17.81 -39.68
CA LEU A 276 5.39 -19.01 -40.47
C LEU A 276 4.88 -20.24 -39.72
N ILE A 277 4.18 -21.13 -40.39
CA ILE A 277 3.55 -22.33 -39.84
C ILE A 277 4.07 -23.54 -40.59
N THR A 278 4.72 -24.46 -39.90
CA THR A 278 5.17 -25.73 -40.47
C THR A 278 4.64 -26.91 -39.66
N PRO A 279 4.27 -28.03 -40.31
CA PRO A 279 3.97 -29.26 -39.58
C PRO A 279 5.24 -29.78 -38.90
N ASP A 280 5.17 -30.11 -37.62
CA ASP A 280 6.26 -30.79 -36.93
C ASP A 280 6.15 -32.31 -37.18
N GLN A 281 7.02 -32.85 -38.03
CA GLN A 281 7.06 -34.29 -38.35
C GLN A 281 8.02 -35.08 -37.45
N SER A 282 8.64 -34.46 -36.45
CA SER A 282 9.78 -35.05 -35.74
C SER A 282 9.45 -35.80 -34.43
N SER A 283 8.19 -35.94 -34.04
CA SER A 283 7.84 -36.39 -32.68
C SER A 283 6.89 -37.61 -32.62
N LYS A 284 7.47 -38.82 -32.70
CA LYS A 284 6.98 -39.98 -31.91
C LYS A 284 7.29 -39.71 -30.42
N PRO A 285 6.50 -40.22 -29.46
CA PRO A 285 6.69 -39.92 -28.04
C PRO A 285 7.95 -40.62 -27.52
N LEU A 286 9.09 -39.94 -27.63
CA LEU A 286 10.29 -40.21 -26.86
C LEU A 286 10.48 -39.06 -25.88
N GLY A 287 10.93 -39.41 -24.68
CA GLY A 287 10.94 -38.55 -23.49
C GLY A 287 11.27 -37.09 -23.75
N THR A 288 10.48 -36.23 -23.10
CA THR A 288 10.76 -34.84 -22.79
C THR A 288 12.26 -34.54 -22.67
N GLN A 289 12.87 -34.12 -23.76
CA GLN A 289 13.81 -33.02 -23.70
C GLN A 289 13.06 -31.81 -24.23
N PRO A 290 12.67 -30.87 -23.35
CA PRO A 290 12.29 -29.54 -23.79
C PRO A 290 13.47 -29.02 -24.64
N ALA A 291 13.20 -28.60 -25.87
CA ALA A 291 13.99 -27.51 -26.42
C ALA A 291 14.00 -26.45 -25.32
N SER A 292 15.20 -26.09 -24.83
CA SER A 292 15.37 -25.18 -23.70
C SER A 292 14.35 -24.06 -23.84
N PRO A 293 13.41 -23.88 -22.88
CA PRO A 293 12.63 -22.66 -22.88
C PRO A 293 13.69 -21.57 -22.94
N ALA A 294 13.58 -20.66 -23.91
CA ALA A 294 14.34 -19.42 -23.85
C ALA A 294 14.25 -18.98 -22.40
N SER A 295 15.38 -19.08 -21.71
CA SER A 295 15.43 -18.80 -20.30
C SER A 295 14.87 -17.39 -20.21
N THR A 296 13.83 -17.20 -19.40
CA THR A 296 13.64 -15.86 -18.84
C THR A 296 15.04 -15.47 -18.37
N PRO A 297 15.66 -14.42 -18.94
CA PRO A 297 17.06 -14.16 -18.65
C PRO A 297 17.19 -14.13 -17.11
N PRO A 298 18.21 -14.77 -16.53
CA PRO A 298 18.34 -14.92 -15.07
C PRO A 298 18.14 -13.58 -14.32
N THR A 299 18.45 -12.48 -14.98
CA THR A 299 18.20 -11.08 -14.60
C THR A 299 16.72 -10.75 -14.32
N SER A 300 15.76 -11.21 -15.12
CA SER A 300 14.33 -10.90 -14.91
C SER A 300 13.74 -11.55 -13.65
N ARG A 301 14.24 -12.75 -13.26
CA ARG A 301 13.84 -13.43 -12.02
C ARG A 301 14.42 -12.75 -10.79
N ILE A 302 15.69 -12.36 -10.88
CA ILE A 302 16.37 -11.59 -9.83
C ILE A 302 15.65 -10.24 -9.63
N HIS A 303 15.22 -9.57 -10.70
CA HIS A 303 14.53 -8.28 -10.59
C HIS A 303 13.14 -8.38 -9.94
N LEU A 304 12.34 -9.41 -10.26
CA LEU A 304 11.06 -9.64 -9.59
C LEU A 304 11.27 -9.91 -8.09
N LEU A 305 12.24 -10.78 -7.75
CA LEU A 305 12.58 -11.05 -6.36
C LEU A 305 13.11 -9.80 -5.65
N MET A 306 13.93 -8.98 -6.29
CA MET A 306 14.42 -7.71 -5.72
C MET A 306 13.29 -6.71 -5.48
N ALA A 307 12.37 -6.55 -6.44
CA ALA A 307 11.23 -5.64 -6.30
C ALA A 307 10.30 -6.08 -5.16
N LEU A 308 10.02 -7.38 -5.07
CA LEU A 308 9.23 -7.96 -3.98
C LEU A 308 9.96 -7.85 -2.64
N THR A 309 11.29 -8.04 -2.61
CA THR A 309 12.10 -7.85 -1.40
C THR A 309 12.03 -6.41 -0.90
N ALA A 310 12.15 -5.43 -1.80
CA ALA A 310 12.04 -4.02 -1.44
C ALA A 310 10.64 -3.69 -0.88
N ALA A 311 9.57 -4.14 -1.55
CA ALA A 311 8.21 -3.92 -1.08
C ALA A 311 7.93 -4.61 0.27
N LEU A 312 8.42 -5.85 0.46
CA LEU A 312 8.33 -6.57 1.73
C LEU A 312 9.15 -5.94 2.85
N THR A 313 10.18 -5.14 2.52
CA THR A 313 10.98 -4.42 3.51
C THR A 313 10.25 -3.20 4.05
N GLU A 314 9.37 -2.57 3.25
CA GLU A 314 8.55 -1.43 3.66
C GLU A 314 7.36 -1.84 4.55
N ALA A 315 6.96 -3.12 4.56
CA ALA A 315 5.86 -3.61 5.39
C ALA A 315 6.24 -3.62 6.88
N VAL A 316 5.42 -2.97 7.71
CA VAL A 316 5.66 -2.82 9.14
C VAL A 316 4.84 -3.86 9.93
N GLY A 317 3.53 -3.90 9.70
CA GLY A 317 2.60 -4.80 10.38
C GLY A 317 2.24 -6.04 9.58
N VAL A 318 1.60 -7.01 10.23
CA VAL A 318 1.22 -8.28 9.60
C VAL A 318 0.22 -8.06 8.46
N GLN A 319 -0.72 -7.13 8.64
CA GLN A 319 -1.72 -6.83 7.62
C GLN A 319 -1.11 -6.19 6.37
N ASP A 320 -0.07 -5.35 6.53
CA ASP A 320 0.67 -4.79 5.39
C ASP A 320 1.27 -5.90 4.52
N VAL A 321 1.78 -6.96 5.15
CA VAL A 321 2.34 -8.13 4.46
C VAL A 321 1.23 -8.90 3.73
N VAL A 322 0.09 -9.12 4.37
CA VAL A 322 -1.08 -9.79 3.76
C VAL A 322 -1.56 -9.03 2.53
N ASP A 323 -1.77 -7.72 2.65
CA ASP A 323 -2.28 -6.87 1.58
C ASP A 323 -1.28 -6.78 0.42
N LEU A 324 0.01 -6.64 0.73
CA LEU A 324 1.08 -6.65 -0.27
C LEU A 324 1.06 -7.95 -1.11
N ILE A 325 0.90 -9.10 -0.46
CA ILE A 325 0.88 -10.39 -1.13
C ILE A 325 -0.41 -10.52 -1.96
N ALA A 326 -1.55 -10.11 -1.41
CA ALA A 326 -2.84 -10.15 -2.09
C ALA A 326 -2.87 -9.27 -3.35
N ASP A 327 -2.25 -8.09 -3.30
CA ASP A 327 -2.34 -7.10 -4.38
C ASP A 327 -1.22 -7.22 -5.41
N GLN A 328 -0.03 -7.71 -5.03
CA GLN A 328 1.12 -7.78 -5.93
C GLN A 328 1.53 -9.20 -6.31
N ILE A 329 1.50 -10.14 -5.38
CA ILE A 329 1.96 -11.52 -5.64
C ILE A 329 0.84 -12.35 -6.25
N LEU A 330 -0.39 -12.25 -5.72
CA LEU A 330 -1.52 -13.03 -6.22
C LEU A 330 -1.76 -12.85 -7.74
N PRO A 331 -1.79 -11.61 -8.29
CA PRO A 331 -2.01 -11.41 -9.72
C PRO A 331 -0.79 -11.82 -10.57
N ALA A 332 0.43 -11.63 -10.05
CA ALA A 332 1.66 -11.94 -10.78
C ALA A 332 1.81 -13.44 -11.11
N PHE A 333 1.21 -14.32 -10.29
CA PHE A 333 1.20 -15.76 -10.52
C PHE A 333 -0.13 -16.28 -11.08
N GLY A 334 -1.07 -15.39 -11.46
CA GLY A 334 -2.39 -15.78 -11.97
C GLY A 334 -3.24 -16.57 -10.96
N ALA A 335 -2.94 -16.44 -9.67
CA ALA A 335 -3.70 -17.07 -8.61
C ALA A 335 -5.02 -16.32 -8.39
N HIS A 336 -6.05 -17.05 -7.98
CA HIS A 336 -7.41 -16.54 -7.81
C HIS A 336 -7.85 -16.53 -6.34
N GLY A 337 -7.05 -17.12 -5.46
CA GLY A 337 -7.24 -17.00 -4.02
C GLY A 337 -5.94 -17.27 -3.28
N MET A 338 -5.83 -16.70 -2.08
CA MET A 338 -4.77 -17.02 -1.13
C MET A 338 -5.32 -17.16 0.28
N ILE A 339 -4.62 -17.97 1.06
CA ILE A 339 -4.76 -18.04 2.51
C ILE A 339 -3.36 -17.99 3.10
N MET A 340 -3.15 -17.10 4.05
CA MET A 340 -1.93 -17.05 4.83
C MET A 340 -2.26 -17.45 6.26
N SER A 341 -1.49 -18.38 6.80
CA SER A 341 -1.72 -18.93 8.13
C SER A 341 -0.45 -18.98 8.95
N ALA A 342 -0.55 -18.75 10.25
CA ALA A 342 0.50 -19.01 11.23
C ALA A 342 0.32 -20.41 11.81
N ALA A 343 1.44 -21.00 12.24
CA ALA A 343 1.42 -22.13 13.15
C ALA A 343 1.56 -21.61 14.58
N ASP A 344 0.58 -21.86 15.44
CA ASP A 344 0.62 -21.52 16.86
C ASP A 344 0.06 -22.67 17.71
N ALA A 345 0.82 -23.08 18.74
CA ALA A 345 0.47 -24.17 19.67
C ALA A 345 -0.09 -25.46 19.01
N GLY A 346 0.41 -25.85 17.84
CA GLY A 346 -0.06 -27.04 17.11
C GLY A 346 -1.38 -26.86 16.35
N ARG A 347 -1.82 -25.62 16.19
CA ARG A 347 -2.99 -25.21 15.41
C ARG A 347 -2.61 -24.21 14.33
N ILE A 348 -3.36 -24.24 13.24
CA ILE A 348 -3.30 -23.29 12.14
C ILE A 348 -4.17 -22.11 12.53
N GLN A 349 -3.61 -20.90 12.52
CA GLN A 349 -4.36 -19.66 12.68
C GLN A 349 -4.36 -18.91 11.35
N ILE A 350 -5.52 -18.55 10.83
CA ILE A 350 -5.60 -17.79 9.59
C ILE A 350 -5.30 -16.32 9.88
N ILE A 351 -4.26 -15.79 9.25
CA ILE A 351 -3.81 -14.41 9.43
C ILE A 351 -4.43 -13.50 8.36
N GLY A 352 -4.68 -14.03 7.17
CA GLY A 352 -5.24 -13.25 6.07
C GLY A 352 -5.65 -14.13 4.90
N HIS A 353 -6.62 -13.66 4.11
CA HIS A 353 -7.11 -14.40 2.95
C HIS A 353 -7.65 -13.46 1.86
N ARG A 354 -7.68 -13.96 0.63
CA ARG A 354 -8.26 -13.28 -0.56
C ARG A 354 -8.86 -14.33 -1.48
N GLY A 355 -9.99 -14.04 -2.14
CA GLY A 355 -10.58 -14.96 -3.13
C GLY A 355 -11.20 -16.23 -2.55
N TYR A 356 -11.45 -16.25 -1.25
CA TYR A 356 -12.16 -17.27 -0.48
C TYR A 356 -13.34 -16.65 0.27
N ASP A 357 -14.42 -17.41 0.42
CA ASP A 357 -15.58 -17.00 1.22
C ASP A 357 -15.21 -16.94 2.72
N PRO A 358 -15.63 -15.91 3.48
CA PRO A 358 -15.33 -15.82 4.91
C PRO A 358 -15.80 -17.02 5.74
N SER A 359 -16.97 -17.60 5.44
CA SER A 359 -17.52 -18.76 6.17
C SER A 359 -16.68 -20.03 6.00
N LEU A 360 -15.93 -20.10 4.91
CA LEU A 360 -14.96 -21.15 4.62
C LEU A 360 -13.68 -20.98 5.43
N ILE A 361 -13.26 -19.74 5.65
CA ILE A 361 -12.06 -19.41 6.40
C ILE A 361 -12.23 -19.75 7.88
N GLU A 362 -13.41 -19.46 8.46
CA GLU A 362 -13.75 -19.85 9.84
C GLU A 362 -13.65 -21.36 10.07
N GLN A 363 -13.90 -22.19 9.05
CA GLN A 363 -13.75 -23.65 9.14
C GLN A 363 -12.30 -24.12 9.07
N PHE A 364 -11.42 -23.34 8.44
CA PHE A 364 -9.99 -23.63 8.36
C PHE A 364 -9.22 -23.10 9.57
N ASP A 365 -9.74 -22.08 10.22
CA ASP A 365 -9.14 -21.50 11.41
C ASP A 365 -9.21 -22.46 12.61
N GLY A 366 -8.10 -22.59 13.32
CA GLY A 366 -7.97 -23.50 14.46
C GLY A 366 -7.77 -24.98 14.12
N LEU A 367 -7.62 -25.35 12.84
CA LEU A 367 -7.33 -26.73 12.42
C LEU A 367 -5.99 -27.23 13.00
N PRO A 368 -5.83 -28.52 13.32
CA PRO A 368 -4.55 -29.07 13.76
C PRO A 368 -3.47 -28.94 12.69
N THR A 369 -2.21 -28.68 13.09
CA THR A 369 -1.04 -28.71 12.19
C THR A 369 -0.60 -30.13 11.80
N ASP A 370 -1.44 -31.14 12.05
CA ASP A 370 -1.15 -32.53 11.76
C ASP A 370 -0.96 -32.75 10.25
N ALA A 371 0.17 -33.35 9.90
CA ALA A 371 0.59 -33.61 8.52
C ALA A 371 -0.30 -34.62 7.80
N ASP A 372 -0.99 -35.50 8.54
CA ASP A 372 -1.86 -36.53 7.94
C ASP A 372 -3.27 -36.00 7.65
N LEU A 373 -3.65 -34.89 8.27
CA LEU A 373 -5.00 -34.32 8.17
C LEU A 373 -5.08 -33.16 7.18
N THR A 374 -4.02 -32.36 7.04
CA THR A 374 -4.06 -31.17 6.18
C THR A 374 -2.80 -31.01 5.32
N PRO A 375 -2.93 -30.61 4.03
CA PRO A 375 -1.76 -30.31 3.21
C PRO A 375 -0.92 -29.15 3.77
N ALA A 376 -1.54 -28.17 4.42
CA ALA A 376 -0.83 -27.10 5.12
C ALA A 376 0.00 -27.66 6.28
N GLY A 377 -0.57 -28.55 7.10
CA GLY A 377 0.15 -29.26 8.15
C GLY A 377 1.34 -30.05 7.63
N ARG A 378 1.21 -30.72 6.48
CA ARG A 378 2.32 -31.46 5.85
C ARG A 378 3.40 -30.52 5.31
N ALA A 379 3.03 -29.41 4.67
CA ALA A 379 3.99 -28.42 4.21
C ALA A 379 4.78 -27.82 5.40
N LEU A 380 4.08 -27.53 6.51
CA LEU A 380 4.69 -27.09 7.76
C LEU A 380 5.64 -28.15 8.34
N ALA A 381 5.20 -29.40 8.45
CA ALA A 381 5.98 -30.48 9.07
C ALA A 381 7.23 -30.85 8.26
N THR A 382 7.14 -30.81 6.93
CA THR A 382 8.27 -31.14 6.04
C THR A 382 9.16 -29.95 5.71
N GLY A 383 8.65 -28.73 5.87
CA GLY A 383 9.29 -27.50 5.38
C GLY A 383 9.42 -27.46 3.85
N ALA A 384 8.73 -28.35 3.12
CA ALA A 384 8.79 -28.42 1.67
C ALA A 384 7.47 -27.95 1.02
N PRO A 385 7.54 -27.23 -0.11
CA PRO A 385 6.34 -26.81 -0.82
C PRO A 385 5.62 -27.99 -1.46
N LEU A 386 4.28 -27.97 -1.41
CA LEU A 386 3.41 -28.97 -2.01
C LEU A 386 2.59 -28.34 -3.14
N PHE A 387 2.45 -29.06 -4.24
CA PHE A 387 1.77 -28.57 -5.45
C PHE A 387 0.76 -29.61 -5.91
N PHE A 388 -0.48 -29.19 -6.12
CA PHE A 388 -1.58 -30.03 -6.59
C PHE A 388 -2.15 -29.40 -7.85
N ALA A 389 -1.99 -30.06 -9.00
CA ALA A 389 -2.37 -29.50 -10.30
C ALA A 389 -3.88 -29.58 -10.55
N ASN A 390 -4.58 -30.44 -9.83
CA ASN A 390 -6.02 -30.66 -9.94
C ASN A 390 -6.62 -31.20 -8.63
N ARG A 391 -7.96 -31.18 -8.53
CA ARG A 391 -8.73 -31.72 -7.39
C ARG A 391 -8.47 -33.20 -7.12
N GLY A 392 -8.29 -33.99 -8.18
CA GLY A 392 -8.10 -35.42 -8.07
C GLY A 392 -6.80 -35.79 -7.35
N GLU A 393 -5.71 -35.06 -7.61
CA GLU A 393 -4.43 -35.24 -6.91
C GLU A 393 -4.55 -34.97 -5.42
N LEU A 394 -5.22 -33.87 -5.05
CA LEU A 394 -5.44 -33.52 -3.65
C LEU A 394 -6.31 -34.57 -2.94
N ALA A 395 -7.43 -34.97 -3.54
CA ALA A 395 -8.37 -35.94 -2.96
C ALA A 395 -7.76 -37.34 -2.80
N ARG A 396 -6.83 -37.75 -3.66
CA ARG A 396 -6.12 -39.04 -3.53
C ARG A 396 -5.21 -39.07 -2.31
N LEU A 397 -4.52 -37.97 -2.04
CA LEU A 397 -3.56 -37.87 -0.93
C LEU A 397 -4.24 -37.50 0.40
N TYR A 398 -5.37 -36.80 0.34
CA TYR A 398 -6.15 -36.40 1.52
C TYR A 398 -7.64 -36.71 1.30
N PRO A 399 -8.05 -38.00 1.34
CA PRO A 399 -9.44 -38.42 1.08
C PRO A 399 -10.43 -37.95 2.16
N ARG A 400 -9.93 -37.56 3.34
CA ARG A 400 -10.72 -36.98 4.43
C ARG A 400 -10.76 -35.45 4.39
N ALA A 401 -10.01 -34.81 3.49
CA ALA A 401 -10.08 -33.37 3.34
C ALA A 401 -11.41 -33.00 2.68
N PRO A 402 -12.21 -32.12 3.30
CA PRO A 402 -13.52 -31.77 2.77
C PRO A 402 -13.38 -30.97 1.45
N GLN A 403 -14.21 -31.29 0.44
CA GLN A 403 -14.25 -30.56 -0.84
C GLN A 403 -15.08 -29.28 -0.70
N ILE A 404 -14.56 -28.30 0.03
CA ILE A 404 -15.37 -27.13 0.43
C ILE A 404 -15.22 -25.94 -0.54
N SER A 405 -14.43 -26.05 -1.62
CA SER A 405 -14.07 -24.89 -2.46
C SER A 405 -14.31 -25.09 -3.96
N ASP A 406 -14.54 -23.98 -4.66
CA ASP A 406 -14.60 -23.88 -6.13
C ASP A 406 -13.21 -23.97 -6.81
N LYS A 407 -12.12 -23.96 -6.05
CA LYS A 407 -10.74 -24.04 -6.56
C LYS A 407 -10.40 -25.43 -7.13
N HIS A 408 -9.50 -25.46 -8.10
CA HIS A 408 -9.09 -26.66 -8.82
C HIS A 408 -7.63 -27.05 -8.62
N ALA A 409 -6.73 -26.10 -8.33
CA ALA A 409 -5.31 -26.36 -8.11
C ALA A 409 -4.78 -25.50 -6.96
N TRP A 410 -3.71 -25.98 -6.31
CA TRP A 410 -3.15 -25.35 -5.11
C TRP A 410 -1.63 -25.47 -5.02
N ALA A 411 -0.98 -24.40 -4.55
CA ALA A 411 0.39 -24.41 -4.07
C ALA A 411 0.39 -24.09 -2.57
N PHE A 412 0.95 -24.99 -1.77
CA PHE A 412 1.17 -24.79 -0.34
C PHE A 412 2.65 -24.50 -0.14
N LEU A 413 2.96 -23.29 0.31
CA LEU A 413 4.31 -22.77 0.45
C LEU A 413 4.60 -22.58 1.95
N PRO A 414 5.48 -23.39 2.54
CA PRO A 414 5.84 -23.21 3.93
C PRO A 414 6.62 -21.90 4.10
N LEU A 415 6.23 -21.13 5.10
CA LEU A 415 6.90 -19.90 5.48
C LEU A 415 7.93 -20.27 6.55
N LEU A 416 9.19 -20.36 6.14
CA LEU A 416 10.30 -20.75 6.99
C LEU A 416 11.11 -19.51 7.40
N SER A 417 11.21 -19.24 8.70
CA SER A 417 12.14 -18.25 9.24
C SER A 417 13.19 -18.97 10.08
N SER A 418 14.48 -18.70 9.82
CA SER A 418 15.61 -19.35 10.52
C SER A 418 15.53 -20.89 10.56
N GLY A 419 14.99 -21.52 9.50
CA GLY A 419 14.80 -22.97 9.41
C GLY A 419 13.59 -23.52 10.16
N ARG A 420 12.81 -22.68 10.85
CA ARG A 420 11.58 -23.06 11.56
C ARG A 420 10.35 -22.65 10.74
N PRO A 421 9.36 -23.55 10.55
CA PRO A 421 8.08 -23.17 9.95
C PRO A 421 7.29 -22.29 10.90
N ILE A 422 7.04 -21.04 10.50
CA ILE A 422 6.23 -20.07 11.24
C ILE A 422 4.79 -19.99 10.70
N GLY A 423 4.57 -20.53 9.50
CA GLY A 423 3.29 -20.45 8.81
C GLY A 423 3.30 -21.10 7.42
N CYS A 424 2.19 -20.96 6.71
CA CYS A 424 2.00 -21.46 5.35
C CYS A 424 1.26 -20.40 4.53
N LEU A 425 1.73 -20.19 3.30
CA LEU A 425 1.02 -19.44 2.28
C LEU A 425 0.42 -20.44 1.28
N LEU A 426 -0.88 -20.40 1.14
CA LEU A 426 -1.63 -21.15 0.15
C LEU A 426 -1.97 -20.22 -1.01
N LEU A 427 -1.68 -20.64 -2.23
CA LEU A 427 -2.17 -20.04 -3.47
C LEU A 427 -3.12 -21.01 -4.16
N ALA A 428 -4.23 -20.51 -4.68
CA ALA A 428 -5.28 -21.33 -5.28
C ALA A 428 -5.77 -20.78 -6.62
N TYR A 429 -6.20 -21.69 -7.49
CA TYR A 429 -6.56 -21.41 -8.88
C TYR A 429 -7.95 -21.93 -9.19
N ASN A 430 -8.74 -21.17 -9.95
CA ASN A 430 -10.10 -21.57 -10.36
C ASN A 430 -10.13 -22.62 -11.47
N ARG A 431 -8.97 -23.00 -12.04
CA ARG A 431 -8.82 -24.01 -13.09
C ARG A 431 -7.62 -24.92 -12.77
N PRO A 432 -7.54 -26.13 -13.35
CA PRO A 432 -6.32 -26.94 -13.26
C PRO A 432 -5.09 -26.14 -13.68
N HIS A 433 -3.99 -26.27 -12.93
CA HIS A 433 -2.78 -25.48 -13.13
C HIS A 433 -1.53 -26.34 -12.98
N THR A 434 -0.70 -26.38 -14.02
CA THR A 434 0.53 -27.18 -14.02
C THR A 434 1.70 -26.33 -13.55
N PHE A 435 2.16 -26.56 -12.32
CA PHE A 435 3.29 -25.84 -11.74
C PHE A 435 4.62 -26.27 -12.37
N THR A 436 5.17 -25.44 -13.26
CA THR A 436 6.44 -25.72 -13.97
C THR A 436 7.64 -25.65 -13.03
N ALA A 437 8.76 -26.28 -13.38
CA ALA A 437 10.00 -26.18 -12.60
C ALA A 437 10.49 -24.72 -12.43
N ALA A 438 10.30 -23.89 -13.45
CA ALA A 438 10.63 -22.47 -13.40
C ALA A 438 9.75 -21.71 -12.39
N GLU A 439 8.44 -21.95 -12.40
CA GLU A 439 7.51 -21.32 -11.45
C GLU A 439 7.79 -21.76 -10.00
N ARG A 440 7.99 -23.06 -9.77
CA ARG A 440 8.35 -23.60 -8.44
C ARG A 440 9.67 -23.02 -7.92
N SER A 441 10.63 -22.78 -8.81
CA SER A 441 11.92 -22.16 -8.46
C SER A 441 11.82 -20.69 -8.03
N ILE A 442 10.71 -20.01 -8.33
CA ILE A 442 10.45 -18.62 -7.92
C ILE A 442 9.59 -18.60 -6.65
N LEU A 443 8.54 -19.44 -6.59
CA LEU A 443 7.63 -19.51 -5.44
C LEU A 443 8.35 -19.89 -4.15
N THR A 444 9.38 -20.74 -4.23
CA THR A 444 10.11 -21.21 -3.04
C THR A 444 10.97 -20.11 -2.40
N PRO A 445 11.87 -19.41 -3.12
CA PRO A 445 12.58 -18.24 -2.56
C PRO A 445 11.64 -17.13 -2.11
N LEU A 446 10.54 -16.92 -2.84
CA LEU A 446 9.55 -15.91 -2.48
C LEU A 446 8.87 -16.22 -1.15
N ALA A 447 8.52 -17.48 -0.89
CA ALA A 447 8.01 -17.92 0.40
C ALA A 447 8.99 -17.63 1.54
N GLY A 448 10.30 -17.76 1.30
CA GLY A 448 11.34 -17.38 2.26
C GLY A 448 11.35 -15.88 2.57
N LEU A 449 11.22 -15.02 1.56
CA LEU A 449 11.13 -13.56 1.74
C LEU A 449 9.87 -13.16 2.50
N ILE A 450 8.73 -13.77 2.16
CA ILE A 450 7.45 -13.58 2.85
C ILE A 450 7.57 -14.02 4.31
N ALA A 451 8.20 -15.16 4.57
CA ALA A 451 8.41 -15.64 5.92
C ALA A 451 9.22 -14.65 6.77
N GLN A 452 10.30 -14.09 6.23
CA GLN A 452 11.10 -13.08 6.94
C GLN A 452 10.31 -11.81 7.24
N ALA A 453 9.54 -11.31 6.28
CA ALA A 453 8.69 -10.15 6.46
C ALA A 453 7.59 -10.41 7.51
N LEU A 454 6.93 -11.57 7.43
CA LEU A 454 5.89 -11.97 8.37
C LEU A 454 6.43 -12.16 9.79
N ASP A 455 7.61 -12.76 9.96
CA ASP A 455 8.24 -12.95 11.27
C ASP A 455 8.56 -11.60 11.93
N ARG A 456 9.15 -10.68 11.15
CA ARG A 456 9.43 -9.31 11.60
C ARG A 456 8.15 -8.57 11.96
N ALA A 457 7.14 -8.65 11.12
CA ALA A 457 5.85 -8.00 11.33
C ALA A 457 5.12 -8.54 12.56
N ARG A 458 5.10 -9.87 12.77
CA ARG A 458 4.54 -10.48 13.98
C ARG A 458 5.25 -10.02 15.25
N LEU A 459 6.58 -9.92 15.21
CA LEU A 459 7.34 -9.42 16.36
C LEU A 459 7.03 -7.94 16.63
N TYR A 460 6.88 -7.13 15.58
CA TYR A 460 6.49 -5.74 15.70
C TYR A 460 5.09 -5.60 16.33
N ASP A 461 4.09 -6.28 15.76
CA ASP A 461 2.70 -6.24 16.24
C ASP A 461 2.59 -6.78 17.67
N ALA A 462 3.30 -7.86 18.00
CA ALA A 462 3.30 -8.41 19.36
C ALA A 462 3.89 -7.42 20.37
N LYS A 463 4.99 -6.74 20.04
CA LYS A 463 5.57 -5.72 20.91
C LYS A 463 4.67 -4.50 21.02
N HIS A 464 4.08 -4.05 19.92
CA HIS A 464 3.16 -2.91 19.89
C HIS A 464 1.90 -3.19 20.72
N ASN A 465 1.30 -4.37 20.58
CA ASN A 465 0.14 -4.78 21.37
C ASN A 465 0.47 -4.91 22.86
N LEU A 466 1.66 -5.43 23.21
CA LEU A 466 2.11 -5.51 24.60
C LEU A 466 2.33 -4.11 25.20
N ALA A 467 2.97 -3.21 24.45
CA ALA A 467 3.18 -1.82 24.81
C ALA A 467 1.84 -1.13 25.10
N HIS A 468 0.89 -1.24 24.18
CA HIS A 468 -0.45 -0.66 24.31
C HIS A 468 -1.23 -1.27 25.48
N ALA A 469 -1.17 -2.59 25.68
CA ALA A 469 -1.84 -3.26 26.80
C ALA A 469 -1.26 -2.81 28.16
N LEU A 470 0.08 -2.73 28.28
CA LEU A 470 0.73 -2.21 29.49
C LEU A 470 0.30 -0.78 29.78
N GLN A 471 0.32 0.10 28.78
CA GLN A 471 -0.11 1.48 28.91
C GLN A 471 -1.56 1.60 29.40
N GLN A 472 -2.47 0.81 28.83
CA GLN A 472 -3.88 0.77 29.26
C GLN A 472 -4.06 0.29 30.70
N THR A 473 -3.21 -0.61 31.20
CA THR A 473 -3.25 -1.05 32.61
C THR A 473 -2.64 -0.04 33.57
N LEU A 474 -1.74 0.80 33.06
CA LEU A 474 -1.05 1.80 33.86
C LEU A 474 -1.79 3.14 33.87
N LEU A 475 -2.86 3.34 33.14
CA LEU A 475 -3.74 4.50 33.29
C LEU A 475 -5.04 4.08 34.00
N PRO A 476 -5.73 4.99 34.71
CA PRO A 476 -7.02 4.67 35.30
C PRO A 476 -8.03 4.29 34.21
N HIS A 477 -8.60 3.07 34.31
CA HIS A 477 -9.62 2.60 33.35
C HIS A 477 -10.87 3.50 33.32
N ALA A 478 -11.20 4.11 34.45
CA ALA A 478 -12.22 5.13 34.61
C ALA A 478 -11.86 6.04 35.78
N LEU A 479 -12.16 7.33 35.66
CA LEU A 479 -12.03 8.28 36.77
C LEU A 479 -13.25 8.17 37.70
N PRO A 480 -13.09 8.30 39.02
CA PRO A 480 -14.20 8.25 39.96
C PRO A 480 -15.15 9.44 39.78
N THR A 481 -16.44 9.22 40.01
CA THR A 481 -17.41 10.32 40.07
C THR A 481 -17.28 11.06 41.40
N VAL A 482 -17.07 12.38 41.33
CA VAL A 482 -17.03 13.29 42.49
C VAL A 482 -18.24 14.21 42.43
N ALA A 483 -19.08 14.19 43.47
CA ALA A 483 -20.28 15.02 43.52
C ALA A 483 -19.89 16.51 43.49
N GLY A 484 -20.51 17.29 42.59
CA GLY A 484 -20.19 18.71 42.42
C GLY A 484 -18.96 19.00 41.55
N LEU A 485 -18.37 17.99 40.89
CA LEU A 485 -17.24 18.15 39.99
C LEU A 485 -17.45 17.34 38.70
N GLU A 486 -17.54 18.02 37.56
CA GLU A 486 -17.52 17.42 36.24
C GLU A 486 -16.07 17.26 35.76
N VAL A 487 -15.77 16.09 35.18
CA VAL A 487 -14.41 15.75 34.76
C VAL A 487 -14.43 15.14 33.37
N ALA A 488 -13.52 15.58 32.51
CA ALA A 488 -13.24 14.95 31.22
C ALA A 488 -11.75 14.74 31.06
N ALA A 489 -11.35 13.56 30.58
CA ALA A 489 -9.96 13.23 30.34
C ALA A 489 -9.75 12.69 28.94
N ARG A 490 -8.58 12.99 28.35
CA ARG A 490 -8.09 12.38 27.12
C ARG A 490 -6.63 12.01 27.26
N TYR A 491 -6.32 10.87 26.68
CA TYR A 491 -4.96 10.39 26.51
C TYR A 491 -4.76 10.05 25.04
N LEU A 492 -3.71 10.57 24.42
CA LEU A 492 -3.33 10.23 23.06
C LEU A 492 -1.87 9.81 23.03
N PRO A 493 -1.57 8.56 22.63
CA PRO A 493 -0.20 8.11 22.54
C PRO A 493 0.53 8.75 21.34
N ALA A 494 1.86 8.91 21.45
CA ALA A 494 2.71 9.37 20.37
C ALA A 494 2.59 8.46 19.13
N SER A 495 2.49 9.05 17.94
CA SER A 495 2.14 8.31 16.71
C SER A 495 3.29 7.49 16.11
N GLN A 496 4.49 7.47 16.72
CA GLN A 496 5.68 6.81 16.14
C GLN A 496 6.22 5.66 16.99
N GLY A 497 5.93 4.43 16.57
CA GLY A 497 6.69 3.23 16.95
C GLY A 497 6.08 2.37 18.06
N VAL A 498 6.95 1.63 18.76
CA VAL A 498 6.63 0.66 19.83
C VAL A 498 6.89 1.29 21.21
N ASN A 499 6.97 2.62 21.25
CA ASN A 499 7.25 3.38 22.45
C ASN A 499 6.02 3.39 23.35
N ILE A 500 6.24 3.42 24.67
CA ILE A 500 5.17 3.46 25.68
C ILE A 500 5.26 4.80 26.36
N GLY A 501 4.14 5.52 26.44
CA GLY A 501 4.17 6.86 26.98
C GLY A 501 4.53 6.98 28.45
N GLY A 502 5.19 8.08 28.77
CA GLY A 502 5.56 8.50 30.13
C GLY A 502 4.47 9.32 30.83
N ASP A 503 3.53 9.86 30.06
CA ASP A 503 2.43 10.68 30.53
C ASP A 503 1.41 9.92 31.38
N PHE A 504 0.95 10.53 32.48
CA PHE A 504 -0.14 10.01 33.29
C PHE A 504 -1.03 11.09 33.89
N TYR A 505 -2.24 10.68 34.25
CA TYR A 505 -3.14 11.47 35.08
C TYR A 505 -3.89 10.55 36.06
N ASP A 506 -4.40 11.12 37.15
CA ASP A 506 -5.31 10.46 38.08
C ASP A 506 -6.29 11.46 38.70
N LEU A 507 -7.45 10.97 39.13
CA LEU A 507 -8.41 11.71 39.94
C LEU A 507 -8.73 10.87 41.17
N ILE A 508 -8.46 11.44 42.35
CA ILE A 508 -8.50 10.75 43.63
C ILE A 508 -9.58 11.41 44.48
N ARG A 509 -10.60 10.65 44.87
CA ARG A 509 -11.61 11.14 45.82
C ARG A 509 -11.05 11.06 47.24
N LEU A 510 -10.82 12.20 47.88
CA LEU A 510 -10.25 12.26 49.22
C LEU A 510 -11.35 12.23 50.30
N THR A 511 -12.37 13.05 50.13
CA THR A 511 -13.57 13.08 50.99
C THR A 511 -14.83 13.28 50.14
N ASN A 512 -15.97 13.56 50.77
CA ASN A 512 -17.20 13.89 50.06
C ASN A 512 -17.16 15.27 49.37
N THR A 513 -16.30 16.17 49.83
CA THR A 513 -16.20 17.55 49.33
C THR A 513 -14.80 17.91 48.83
N THR A 514 -13.86 16.97 48.89
CA THR A 514 -12.49 17.19 48.42
C THR A 514 -12.01 16.08 47.50
N ALA A 515 -11.26 16.47 46.48
CA ALA A 515 -10.64 15.58 45.50
C ALA A 515 -9.22 16.06 45.18
N ALA A 516 -8.39 15.17 44.67
CA ALA A 516 -7.10 15.53 44.09
C ALA A 516 -7.08 15.14 42.62
N ALA A 517 -6.56 16.03 41.78
CA ALA A 517 -6.20 15.73 40.41
C ALA A 517 -4.68 15.77 40.29
N VAL A 518 -4.12 14.78 39.61
CA VAL A 518 -2.68 14.77 39.30
C VAL A 518 -2.50 14.58 37.80
N ILE A 519 -1.48 15.23 37.27
CA ILE A 519 -0.95 14.97 35.93
C ILE A 519 0.58 15.01 35.99
N GLY A 520 1.24 14.24 35.15
CA GLY A 520 2.69 14.27 35.07
C GLY A 520 3.21 13.58 33.83
N ASP A 521 4.49 13.81 33.57
CA ASP A 521 5.25 13.21 32.47
C ASP A 521 6.59 12.69 33.00
N VAL A 522 6.94 11.48 32.60
CA VAL A 522 8.19 10.81 32.92
C VAL A 522 9.14 10.96 31.75
N GLN A 523 10.38 11.38 32.03
CA GLN A 523 11.40 11.52 31.00
C GLN A 523 11.54 10.25 30.11
N GLY A 524 11.20 10.39 28.83
CA GLY A 524 11.34 9.38 27.79
C GLY A 524 10.16 8.41 27.70
N HIS A 525 10.08 7.67 26.59
CA HIS A 525 8.87 6.95 26.17
C HIS A 525 9.11 5.44 25.98
N ASP A 526 9.67 4.76 26.98
CA ASP A 526 9.95 3.32 26.93
C ASP A 526 9.34 2.54 28.10
N MET A 527 9.53 1.21 28.11
CA MET A 527 9.00 0.33 29.16
C MET A 527 9.44 0.73 30.57
N THR A 528 10.63 1.31 30.74
CA THR A 528 11.11 1.75 32.06
C THR A 528 10.45 3.05 32.49
N ALA A 529 10.19 3.96 31.55
CA ALA A 529 9.40 5.16 31.81
C ALA A 529 7.95 4.82 32.20
N ALA A 530 7.31 3.90 31.48
CA ALA A 530 5.97 3.44 31.81
C ALA A 530 5.87 2.75 33.19
N ALA A 531 6.88 1.97 33.57
CA ALA A 531 6.94 1.37 34.90
C ALA A 531 7.05 2.46 35.99
N LEU A 532 7.89 3.46 35.78
CA LEU A 532 8.07 4.59 36.69
C LEU A 532 6.80 5.45 36.78
N MET A 533 6.14 5.70 35.67
CA MET A 533 4.85 6.38 35.57
C MET A 533 3.81 5.71 36.49
N GLY A 534 3.70 4.37 36.42
CA GLY A 534 2.85 3.59 37.30
C GLY A 534 3.21 3.74 38.78
N GLN A 535 4.51 3.70 39.11
CA GLN A 535 5.00 3.86 40.48
C GLN A 535 4.69 5.26 41.04
N VAL A 536 4.97 6.33 40.28
CA VAL A 536 4.70 7.71 40.67
C VAL A 536 3.21 7.94 40.88
N ARG A 537 2.37 7.52 39.94
CA ARG A 537 0.92 7.66 40.08
C ARG A 537 0.42 6.99 41.35
N MET A 538 0.87 5.75 41.63
CA MET A 538 0.47 5.02 42.82
C MET A 538 1.03 5.62 44.12
N ALA A 539 2.24 6.16 44.10
CA ALA A 539 2.84 6.85 45.25
C ALA A 539 2.05 8.13 45.57
N VAL A 540 1.78 8.97 44.57
CA VAL A 540 0.93 10.15 44.71
C VAL A 540 -0.45 9.77 45.25
N HIS A 541 -1.08 8.75 44.65
CA HIS A 541 -2.39 8.25 45.06
C HIS A 541 -2.41 7.84 46.54
N SER A 542 -1.39 7.09 46.97
CA SER A 542 -1.22 6.63 48.34
C SER A 542 -1.04 7.80 49.32
N HIS A 543 -0.12 8.72 49.04
CA HIS A 543 0.16 9.87 49.91
C HIS A 543 -1.04 10.81 50.02
N ALA A 544 -1.76 11.04 48.91
CA ALA A 544 -2.96 11.86 48.88
C ALA A 544 -4.09 11.23 49.71
N THR A 545 -4.35 9.94 49.53
CA THR A 545 -5.37 9.20 50.30
C THR A 545 -5.03 9.12 51.78
N ALA A 546 -3.74 9.12 52.13
CA ALA A 546 -3.26 9.22 53.51
C ALA A 546 -3.42 10.63 54.13
N GLY A 547 -3.94 11.61 53.38
CA GLY A 547 -4.24 12.96 53.87
C GLY A 547 -3.04 13.90 53.89
N ALA A 548 -1.98 13.62 53.13
CA ALA A 548 -0.86 14.54 53.02
C ALA A 548 -1.27 15.84 52.30
N ALA A 549 -0.67 16.97 52.72
CA ALA A 549 -0.82 18.25 52.04
C ALA A 549 -0.14 18.22 50.65
N PRO A 550 -0.54 19.09 49.69
CA PRO A 550 -0.06 19.05 48.30
C PRO A 550 1.47 19.05 48.14
N ASP A 551 2.17 19.89 48.92
CA ASP A 551 3.64 19.95 48.95
C ASP A 551 4.24 18.65 49.47
N GLN A 552 3.65 18.09 50.53
CA GLN A 552 4.11 16.85 51.15
C GLN A 552 3.87 15.62 50.27
N VAL A 553 2.83 15.61 49.44
CA VAL A 553 2.61 14.55 48.45
C VAL A 553 3.78 14.50 47.47
N LEU A 554 4.18 15.64 46.91
CA LEU A 554 5.33 15.71 46.00
C LEU A 554 6.66 15.41 46.70
N THR A 555 6.91 15.98 47.88
CA THR A 555 8.14 15.72 48.65
C THR A 555 8.30 14.25 49.05
N ARG A 556 7.22 13.56 49.42
CA ARG A 556 7.28 12.12 49.75
C ARG A 556 7.47 11.27 48.49
N THR A 557 6.80 11.63 47.40
CA THR A 557 6.97 10.94 46.11
C THR A 557 8.40 11.08 45.58
N ASP A 558 9.01 12.28 45.68
CA ASP A 558 10.41 12.51 45.32
C ASP A 558 11.37 11.63 46.13
N ARG A 559 11.09 11.46 47.44
CA ARG A 559 11.86 10.55 48.30
C ARG A 559 11.71 9.10 47.88
N ASP A 560 10.49 8.64 47.59
CA ASP A 560 10.25 7.27 47.14
C ASP A 560 11.04 6.98 45.84
N LEU A 561 11.10 7.96 44.92
CA LEU A 561 11.90 7.84 43.69
C LEU A 561 13.40 7.79 43.96
N ALA A 562 13.90 8.58 44.91
CA ALA A 562 15.30 8.55 45.32
C ALA A 562 15.68 7.18 45.91
N ASP A 563 14.83 6.60 46.75
CA ASP A 563 15.04 5.28 47.36
C ASP A 563 15.03 4.16 46.30
N LEU A 564 14.20 4.29 45.27
CA LEU A 564 14.14 3.38 44.12
C LEU A 564 15.32 3.54 43.15
N HIS A 565 16.22 4.51 43.37
CA HIS A 565 17.33 4.86 42.48
C HIS A 565 16.87 5.10 41.04
N ALA A 566 15.73 5.77 40.88
CA ALA A 566 15.22 6.12 39.56
C ALA A 566 16.26 6.99 38.82
N SER A 567 16.68 6.57 37.63
CA SER A 567 17.64 7.31 36.81
C SER A 567 16.98 8.36 35.90
N ARG A 568 15.70 8.64 36.12
CA ARG A 568 14.84 9.51 35.31
C ARG A 568 14.13 10.48 36.22
N PHE A 569 13.85 11.66 35.69
CA PHE A 569 13.03 12.65 36.39
C PHE A 569 11.59 12.63 35.89
N VAL A 570 10.69 13.19 36.70
CA VAL A 570 9.26 13.23 36.43
C VAL A 570 8.75 14.65 36.68
N SER A 571 8.16 15.26 35.66
CA SER A 571 7.38 16.48 35.85
C SER A 571 6.01 16.12 36.42
N CYS A 572 5.51 16.84 37.41
CA CYS A 572 4.24 16.50 38.04
C CYS A 572 3.52 17.75 38.57
N LEU A 573 2.23 17.87 38.29
CA LEU A 573 1.35 18.87 38.86
C LEU A 573 0.28 18.18 39.71
N TYR A 574 0.17 18.60 40.96
CA TYR A 574 -0.86 18.14 41.89
C TYR A 574 -1.82 19.28 42.22
N ALA A 575 -3.12 19.01 42.09
CA ALA A 575 -4.20 19.95 42.38
C ALA A 575 -5.13 19.38 43.45
N HIS A 576 -5.14 20.00 44.63
CA HIS A 576 -6.09 19.70 45.70
C HIS A 576 -7.33 20.59 45.57
N ILE A 577 -8.48 19.97 45.37
CA ILE A 577 -9.75 20.63 45.08
C ILE A 577 -10.62 20.55 46.34
N ASP A 578 -11.02 21.71 46.86
CA ASP A 578 -12.00 21.84 47.94
C ASP A 578 -13.28 22.47 47.38
N LEU A 579 -14.28 21.62 47.15
CA LEU A 579 -15.57 22.00 46.58
C LEU A 579 -16.44 22.78 47.57
N ALA A 580 -16.22 22.59 48.88
CA ALA A 580 -16.95 23.32 49.91
C ALA A 580 -16.40 24.74 50.09
N ARG A 581 -15.08 24.93 49.94
CA ARG A 581 -14.43 26.26 49.99
C ARG A 581 -14.35 26.94 48.63
N HIS A 582 -14.73 26.26 47.54
CA HIS A 582 -14.59 26.75 46.17
C HIS A 582 -13.15 27.18 45.85
N GLN A 583 -12.18 26.34 46.22
CA GLN A 583 -10.76 26.64 46.09
C GLN A 583 -9.98 25.44 45.57
N VAL A 584 -8.89 25.75 44.86
CA VAL A 584 -7.88 24.77 44.46
C VAL A 584 -6.52 25.19 44.98
N THR A 585 -5.77 24.25 45.54
CA THR A 585 -4.37 24.44 45.95
C THR A 585 -3.47 23.57 45.07
N LEU A 586 -2.55 24.22 44.37
CA LEU A 586 -1.64 23.62 43.40
C LEU A 586 -0.24 23.50 43.99
N ALA A 587 0.46 22.42 43.64
CA ALA A 587 1.89 22.24 43.79
C ALA A 587 2.44 21.67 42.49
N SER A 588 3.51 22.27 41.94
CA SER A 588 4.15 21.82 40.69
C SER A 588 5.59 21.41 40.92
N ALA A 589 5.98 20.25 40.40
CA ALA A 589 7.33 19.76 40.25
C ALA A 589 7.74 19.86 38.77
N GLY A 590 8.10 21.07 38.33
CA GLY A 590 8.60 21.33 36.97
C GLY A 590 7.61 21.07 35.83
N HIS A 591 6.31 20.95 36.11
CA HIS A 591 5.28 20.67 35.09
C HIS A 591 4.73 21.97 34.47
N PRO A 592 4.26 21.95 33.21
CA PRO A 592 3.60 23.10 32.58
C PRO A 592 2.47 23.70 33.44
N PRO A 593 2.30 25.03 33.41
CA PRO A 593 1.25 25.68 34.19
C PRO A 593 -0.14 25.29 33.67
N PRO A 594 -1.12 24.98 34.55
CA PRO A 594 -2.47 24.67 34.10
C PRO A 594 -3.16 25.92 33.53
N LEU A 595 -4.17 25.73 32.68
CA LEU A 595 -5.03 26.82 32.22
C LEU A 595 -6.25 26.95 33.13
N LEU A 596 -6.58 28.17 33.52
CA LEU A 596 -7.81 28.50 34.26
C LEU A 596 -8.71 29.34 33.36
N ARG A 597 -9.94 28.86 33.13
CA ARG A 597 -11.02 29.62 32.49
C ARG A 597 -12.00 30.10 33.55
N HIS A 598 -12.24 31.41 33.52
CA HIS A 598 -13.19 32.09 34.39
C HIS A 598 -14.62 32.03 33.83
N PRO A 599 -15.65 32.37 34.62
CA PRO A 599 -17.04 32.36 34.16
C PRO A 599 -17.32 33.38 33.03
N ASP A 600 -16.45 34.37 32.85
CA ASP A 600 -16.48 35.32 31.72
C ASP A 600 -15.84 34.73 30.43
N ASN A 601 -15.57 33.43 30.43
CA ASN A 601 -14.92 32.66 29.38
C ASN A 601 -13.46 33.06 29.09
N ARG A 602 -12.85 33.95 29.86
CA ARG A 602 -11.43 34.26 29.69
C ARG A 602 -10.58 33.15 30.30
N ALA A 603 -9.76 32.52 29.47
CA ALA A 603 -8.76 31.57 29.92
C ALA A 603 -7.36 32.18 29.93
N HIS A 604 -6.55 31.80 30.92
CA HIS A 604 -5.14 32.15 31.00
C HIS A 604 -4.34 31.06 31.72
N PRO A 605 -3.02 30.98 31.47
CA PRO A 605 -2.12 30.15 32.26
C PRO A 605 -2.07 30.64 33.70
N VAL A 606 -2.13 29.71 34.65
CA VAL A 606 -1.98 30.02 36.07
C VAL A 606 -0.51 30.28 36.39
N ASP A 607 -0.24 31.35 37.14
CA ASP A 607 1.10 31.61 37.68
C ASP A 607 1.39 30.68 38.87
N VAL A 608 1.89 29.49 38.57
CA VAL A 608 2.36 28.51 39.58
C VAL A 608 3.87 28.58 39.65
N HIS A 609 4.43 28.79 40.84
CA HIS A 609 5.88 28.69 41.04
C HIS A 609 6.31 27.22 41.10
N PRO A 610 7.07 26.70 40.12
CA PRO A 610 7.45 25.30 40.11
C PRO A 610 8.62 25.01 41.06
N GLY A 611 8.54 23.90 41.79
CA GLY A 611 9.71 23.22 42.36
C GLY A 611 10.46 22.40 41.31
N PRO A 612 11.59 21.76 41.67
CA PRO A 612 12.34 20.92 40.75
C PRO A 612 11.53 19.65 40.36
N PRO A 613 11.68 19.13 39.12
CA PRO A 613 11.15 17.81 38.77
C PRO A 613 11.52 16.73 39.80
N LEU A 614 10.62 15.78 40.01
CA LEU A 614 10.82 14.67 40.93
C LEU A 614 11.96 13.77 40.42
N GLY A 615 12.76 13.19 41.31
CA GLY A 615 13.81 12.23 40.98
C GLY A 615 15.15 12.84 40.57
N LEU A 616 15.32 14.17 40.62
CA LEU A 616 16.59 14.83 40.31
C LEU A 616 17.64 14.73 41.44
N GLY A 617 17.28 14.21 42.61
CA GLY A 617 18.21 14.00 43.73
C GLY A 617 18.56 15.27 44.50
N PHE A 618 17.71 16.30 44.46
CA PHE A 618 17.89 17.54 45.23
C PHE A 618 17.52 17.39 46.71
N GLY A 619 18.20 16.51 47.46
CA GLY A 619 18.03 16.40 48.92
C GLY A 619 16.56 16.37 49.37
N THR A 620 16.12 17.40 50.10
CA THR A 620 14.69 17.64 50.40
C THR A 620 14.19 18.86 49.64
N PRO A 621 13.57 18.69 48.46
CA PRO A 621 13.04 19.80 47.69
C PRO A 621 11.79 20.41 48.34
N THR A 622 11.61 21.72 48.14
CA THR A 622 10.41 22.46 48.53
C THR A 622 9.54 22.70 47.31
N TYR A 623 8.24 22.39 47.43
CA TYR A 623 7.24 22.64 46.38
C TYR A 623 6.30 23.77 46.83
N PRO A 624 6.42 24.99 46.27
CA PRO A 624 5.57 26.12 46.65
C PRO A 624 4.09 25.85 46.37
N LEU A 625 3.22 26.30 47.29
CA LEU A 625 1.78 26.17 47.15
C LEU A 625 1.18 27.42 46.51
N THR A 626 0.33 27.22 45.50
CA THR A 626 -0.46 28.28 44.86
C THR A 626 -1.95 28.01 45.07
N THR A 627 -2.66 28.89 45.77
CA THR A 627 -4.10 28.71 46.06
C THR A 627 -4.94 29.72 45.29
N LEU A 628 -5.99 29.25 44.61
CA LEU A 628 -6.83 30.04 43.73
C LEU A 628 -8.31 29.69 43.92
N PRO A 629 -9.23 30.63 43.63
CA PRO A 629 -10.65 30.31 43.60
C PRO A 629 -10.97 29.35 42.46
N LEU A 630 -11.76 28.30 42.78
CA LEU A 630 -12.31 27.34 41.83
C LEU A 630 -13.80 27.16 42.16
N GLY A 631 -14.59 28.17 41.76
CA GLY A 631 -16.03 28.21 41.96
C GLY A 631 -16.83 27.51 40.86
N PRO A 632 -18.16 27.46 40.99
CA PRO A 632 -19.02 26.97 39.91
C PRO A 632 -18.74 27.70 38.60
N GLU A 633 -18.82 26.99 37.47
CA GLU A 633 -18.58 27.54 36.12
C GLU A 633 -17.13 27.97 35.82
N THR A 634 -16.19 27.76 36.76
CA THR A 634 -14.75 27.81 36.46
C THR A 634 -14.28 26.49 35.87
N LEU A 635 -13.29 26.53 34.98
CA LEU A 635 -12.70 25.32 34.39
C LEU A 635 -11.18 25.35 34.59
N LEU A 636 -10.63 24.29 35.16
CA LEU A 636 -9.20 24.07 35.27
C LEU A 636 -8.80 22.98 34.27
N ALA A 637 -7.83 23.27 33.40
CA ALA A 637 -7.29 22.34 32.42
C ALA A 637 -5.81 22.04 32.75
N LEU A 638 -5.54 20.76 33.02
CA LEU A 638 -4.21 20.22 33.28
C LEU A 638 -3.78 19.42 32.06
N TYR A 639 -2.56 19.60 31.58
CA TYR A 639 -2.08 18.97 30.35
C TYR A 639 -0.58 18.72 30.41
N THR A 640 -0.12 17.70 29.70
CA THR A 640 1.30 17.43 29.48
C THR A 640 1.85 18.26 28.34
N ASP A 641 3.18 18.34 28.27
CA ASP A 641 3.90 19.16 27.30
C ASP A 641 3.65 18.72 25.84
N GLY A 642 3.36 17.45 25.56
CA GLY A 642 2.96 17.01 24.21
C GLY A 642 1.72 17.69 23.65
N LEU A 643 0.90 18.36 24.47
CA LEU A 643 -0.19 19.22 23.97
C LEU A 643 0.30 20.58 23.45
N VAL A 644 1.46 21.07 23.90
CA VAL A 644 1.94 22.43 23.64
C VAL A 644 3.34 22.50 23.03
N GLU A 645 4.11 21.43 23.06
CA GLU A 645 5.43 21.34 22.47
C GLU A 645 5.35 20.99 20.98
N ASP A 646 5.79 21.93 20.14
CA ASP A 646 5.97 21.73 18.70
C ASP A 646 7.42 22.10 18.35
N PRO A 647 8.21 21.21 17.71
CA PRO A 647 9.60 21.47 17.37
C PRO A 647 9.81 22.80 16.62
N GLY A 648 10.56 23.71 17.25
CA GLY A 648 10.91 25.02 16.67
C GLY A 648 9.96 26.16 17.02
N THR A 649 8.96 25.93 17.89
CA THR A 649 8.04 26.95 18.39
C THR A 649 8.32 27.27 19.86
N ASP A 650 8.09 28.52 20.29
CA ASP A 650 8.15 28.90 21.70
C ASP A 650 6.93 28.35 22.45
N ILE A 651 7.19 27.55 23.49
CA ILE A 651 6.16 26.93 24.34
C ILE A 651 5.23 27.95 24.98
N THR A 652 5.71 29.16 25.28
CA THR A 652 4.89 30.22 25.87
C THR A 652 3.81 30.68 24.89
N GLN A 653 4.14 30.70 23.59
CA GLN A 653 3.23 31.11 22.53
C GLN A 653 2.17 30.04 22.28
N THR A 654 2.56 28.75 22.25
CA THR A 654 1.61 27.64 22.07
C THR A 654 0.66 27.51 23.26
N ILE A 655 1.15 27.72 24.49
CA ILE A 655 0.31 27.79 25.70
C ILE A 655 -0.70 28.95 25.59
N ALA A 656 -0.26 30.14 25.14
CA ALA A 656 -1.15 31.28 24.96
C ALA A 656 -2.21 31.02 23.86
N ASP A 657 -1.83 30.34 22.79
CA ASP A 657 -2.76 29.94 21.72
C ASP A 657 -3.78 28.91 22.19
N LEU A 658 -3.36 27.94 23.02
CA LEU A 658 -4.25 26.98 23.65
C LEU A 658 -5.25 27.67 24.60
N ALA A 659 -4.78 28.64 25.40
CA ALA A 659 -5.65 29.47 26.26
C ALA A 659 -6.66 30.28 25.46
N ARG A 660 -6.23 30.86 24.33
CA ARG A 660 -7.14 31.59 23.43
C ARG A 660 -8.20 30.65 22.84
N HIS A 661 -7.82 29.47 22.36
CA HIS A 661 -8.77 28.46 21.86
C HIS A 661 -9.77 28.02 22.94
N LEU A 662 -9.30 27.80 24.17
CA LEU A 662 -10.14 27.46 25.32
C LEU A 662 -11.16 28.56 25.66
N SER A 663 -10.81 29.82 25.40
CA SER A 663 -11.71 30.97 25.57
C SER A 663 -12.79 31.02 24.47
N GLU A 664 -12.40 30.68 23.23
CA GLU A 664 -13.28 30.69 22.05
C GLU A 664 -14.27 29.52 21.99
N THR A 665 -14.00 28.40 22.68
CA THR A 665 -14.83 27.18 22.65
C THR A 665 -15.68 26.95 23.91
N SER A 666 -16.13 28.03 24.55
CA SER A 666 -16.84 28.00 25.84
C SER A 666 -18.21 27.30 25.84
N ASP A 667 -18.91 27.24 24.71
CA ASP A 667 -20.26 26.68 24.62
C ASP A 667 -20.31 25.14 24.49
N LEU A 668 -19.15 24.49 24.38
CA LEU A 668 -19.10 23.04 24.19
C LEU A 668 -19.24 22.28 25.52
N PRO A 669 -20.01 21.16 25.54
CA PRO A 669 -19.96 20.22 26.65
C PRO A 669 -18.53 19.75 26.93
N LEU A 670 -18.21 19.43 28.19
CA LEU A 670 -16.84 19.15 28.63
C LEU A 670 -16.15 18.04 27.82
N HIS A 671 -16.91 16.98 27.47
CA HIS A 671 -16.42 15.88 26.64
C HIS A 671 -16.11 16.27 25.19
N GLN A 672 -16.75 17.30 24.63
CA GLN A 672 -16.43 17.81 23.30
C GLN A 672 -15.31 18.86 23.35
N LEU A 673 -15.25 19.61 24.44
CA LEU A 673 -14.19 20.59 24.69
C LEU A 673 -12.82 19.92 24.79
N VAL A 674 -12.71 18.81 25.53
CA VAL A 674 -11.47 18.05 25.62
C VAL A 674 -10.99 17.55 24.25
N ASP A 675 -11.91 17.06 23.41
CA ASP A 675 -11.61 16.63 22.03
C ASP A 675 -11.29 17.81 21.10
N SER A 676 -11.85 18.99 21.37
CA SER A 676 -11.56 20.22 20.62
C SER A 676 -10.15 20.72 20.89
N LEU A 677 -9.70 20.68 22.15
CA LEU A 677 -8.35 21.09 22.54
C LEU A 677 -7.29 20.19 21.91
N VAL A 678 -7.49 18.88 21.99
CA VAL A 678 -6.60 17.87 21.36
C VAL A 678 -6.56 18.06 19.83
N ARG A 679 -7.69 18.33 19.17
CA ARG A 679 -7.71 18.57 17.71
C ARG A 679 -7.12 19.90 17.27
N HIS A 680 -7.13 20.93 18.12
CA HIS A 680 -6.60 22.25 17.77
C HIS A 680 -5.11 22.18 17.45
N THR A 681 -4.39 21.38 18.24
CA THR A 681 -2.95 21.12 18.12
C THR A 681 -2.63 20.11 17.00
N HIS A 682 -3.58 19.24 16.63
CA HIS A 682 -3.43 18.24 15.55
C HIS A 682 -3.36 18.77 14.10
N ARG A 683 -3.26 20.07 13.86
CA ARG A 683 -3.25 20.60 12.48
C ARG A 683 -1.96 20.31 11.71
N THR A 684 -0.90 19.88 12.39
CA THR A 684 0.37 19.41 11.82
C THR A 684 0.56 17.93 12.20
N ASN A 685 0.58 17.01 11.23
CA ASN A 685 0.64 15.55 11.45
C ASN A 685 1.96 15.01 12.09
N HIS A 686 2.63 15.75 12.98
CA HIS A 686 3.93 15.42 13.55
C HIS A 686 3.91 15.50 15.09
N HIS A 687 3.23 14.57 15.76
CA HIS A 687 3.35 14.45 17.22
C HIS A 687 4.54 13.56 17.56
N THR A 688 5.50 14.13 18.26
CA THR A 688 6.69 13.40 18.75
C THR A 688 6.50 12.83 20.14
N ASP A 689 5.54 13.34 20.93
CA ASP A 689 5.30 12.95 22.31
C ASP A 689 3.83 12.57 22.61
N ASP A 690 3.61 11.97 23.77
CA ASP A 690 2.29 11.60 24.28
C ASP A 690 1.52 12.84 24.77
N ILE A 691 0.19 12.72 24.85
CA ILE A 691 -0.69 13.78 25.35
C ILE A 691 -1.59 13.21 26.43
N ALA A 692 -1.51 13.78 27.63
CA ALA A 692 -2.54 13.68 28.65
C ALA A 692 -3.21 15.04 28.86
N LEU A 693 -4.54 15.04 28.97
CA LEU A 693 -5.34 16.23 29.22
C LEU A 693 -6.47 15.88 30.20
N LEU A 694 -6.60 16.68 31.26
CA LEU A 694 -7.61 16.55 32.30
C LEU A 694 -8.32 17.90 32.51
N LEU A 695 -9.62 17.91 32.29
CA LEU A 695 -10.51 19.05 32.48
C LEU A 695 -11.36 18.87 33.74
N LEU A 696 -11.42 19.90 34.57
CA LEU A 696 -12.09 19.89 35.87
C LEU A 696 -13.01 21.11 36.00
N GLN A 697 -14.31 20.89 36.15
CA GLN A 697 -15.30 21.96 36.24
C GLN A 697 -16.22 21.73 37.45
N PRO A 698 -16.16 22.57 38.51
CA PRO A 698 -17.12 22.49 39.58
C PRO A 698 -18.52 22.84 39.10
N ASN A 699 -19.49 22.00 39.45
CA ASN A 699 -20.91 22.25 39.18
C ASN A 699 -21.57 22.90 40.39
N ARG A 700 -22.65 23.66 40.15
CA ARG A 700 -23.54 24.06 41.25
C ARG A 700 -24.12 22.77 41.83
N LEU A 701 -23.78 22.45 43.08
CA LEU A 701 -24.51 21.43 43.83
C LEU A 701 -25.98 21.86 43.85
N ALA A 702 -26.88 21.01 43.37
CA ALA A 702 -28.31 21.27 43.54
C ALA A 702 -28.59 21.24 45.04
N ASP A 703 -29.00 22.37 45.61
CA ASP A 703 -29.53 22.43 46.98
C ASP A 703 -30.63 21.37 47.08
N THR A 704 -30.37 20.33 47.89
CA THR A 704 -31.27 19.20 48.11
C THR A 704 -32.13 19.44 49.34
#